data_AF-A0A9E8ADS2-F1
#
_entry.id   AF-A0A9E8ADS2-F1
#
_cell.length_a   1.000
_cell.length_b   1.000
_cell.length_c   1.000
_cell.angle_alpha   90.00
_cell.angle_beta   90.00
_cell.angle_gamma   90.00
#
_symmetry.space_group_name_H-M   'P 1'
#
loop_
_entity.id
_entity.type
_entity.pdbx_description
1 polymer ?
#
loop_
_entity_poly.entity_id
_entity_poly.type
_entity_poly.pdbx_seq_one_letter_code
_entity_poly.pdbx_strand_id
1 'polypeptide(L)'
;MMPIHRYFLSDLLTIQRQSFFQLLEKGLIEEFQKRNPITNIKRDLEIFFYPEHYRLTRPEYSPQAAILKNKSYTSKLFVPVQLTDKTNKKILLKWVYIGNIPMMTKRGHFILNGAARVIVNQILRSPGIYYQQKIYENYSEKWSQKPDDTYRRYYADLICMRGTWLRIEMDKEKKIWAQTKKGPKIPIYWFLLAMGLSEKTIFKSIRDSNKLLGNLENNEENQNNVYNVSESSEKRANATSLKGKDGTGKRKKSPINMRQHYFYLKNPPEAWREIYYLVSSKKTKEEKNDRGSAEEGRKWLYNRFLNPRSYDLGKHGRLSFNRKLGLNISATQTTLTGLDVLYATDYLIKVEKGIAKIDDIDHLKNRRVRTSGELIQIQIGVGLVRLEKSIRDTLNKTSLLRSNYASFNSQMPKGNSGIRAFGPNGPLGAGFSQGPMDFALDKVNGQRPLGETDAERAIARKASAKVTLPKELAGVGVGVGVGVGGFSPLTAEGLRPLDSASAKLTPSSGERGVDPVSPEANPLRALSDLRLGALPPFGLLPFGFDQREKPKGKRQPLPSTLVNKVKPFEDLSLLMNSYIYTKAFNSAIREFFGTSPLSQFMDQINPLAELTHKRRLSSMGPGGVTRDTATLEIRGIHPTHYGRICPIETPEGKNTGLVNSMTTYARVNPNGILESPFYKVYKGQVQKNTGIYFLSAEQEEKIKLAAADLSMSSIGFLPKSLIPVRIAEDFTKISRSQVQYIGVSPVQMISIAASLIPFLEHDDANRALMGSNMQRQAVPLIRPERPIVGTGLEARAVSDSGHAIISKYSGLVTYVSAKKIVIHSFFNN
;
A
#
# COMPACT_ATOMS: atom_id res chain seq x y z
N MET A 1 -35.37 -23.99 -26.50
CA MET A 1 -34.26 -23.98 -25.53
C MET A 1 -33.22 -22.96 -26.02
N MET A 2 -33.10 -21.80 -25.39
CA MET A 2 -32.01 -20.85 -25.69
C MET A 2 -30.68 -21.50 -25.29
N PRO A 3 -29.63 -21.46 -26.12
CA PRO A 3 -28.31 -21.93 -25.72
C PRO A 3 -27.84 -21.06 -24.56
N ILE A 4 -27.64 -21.69 -23.40
CA ILE A 4 -26.98 -21.07 -22.25
C ILE A 4 -25.53 -20.83 -22.67
N HIS A 5 -25.29 -19.71 -23.35
CA HIS A 5 -23.94 -19.17 -23.49
C HIS A 5 -23.44 -18.95 -22.05
N ARG A 6 -22.49 -19.80 -21.60
CA ARG A 6 -21.77 -19.61 -20.34
C ARG A 6 -21.02 -18.29 -20.44
N TYR A 7 -21.65 -17.18 -20.06
CA TYR A 7 -20.98 -15.91 -19.87
C TYR A 7 -19.94 -16.10 -18.77
N PHE A 8 -18.67 -15.95 -19.13
CA PHE A 8 -17.54 -16.07 -18.21
C PHE A 8 -17.46 -14.80 -17.34
N LEU A 9 -18.29 -14.70 -16.30
CA LEU A 9 -18.16 -13.62 -15.32
C LEU A 9 -17.35 -14.11 -14.12
N SER A 10 -16.18 -13.53 -13.88
CA SER A 10 -15.38 -13.81 -12.69
C SER A 10 -16.12 -13.35 -11.42
N ASP A 11 -15.85 -13.97 -10.28
CA ASP A 11 -16.35 -13.48 -8.98
C ASP A 11 -15.89 -12.02 -8.77
N LEU A 12 -16.86 -11.13 -8.61
CA LEU A 12 -16.65 -9.69 -8.48
C LEU A 12 -15.78 -9.32 -7.26
N LEU A 13 -15.70 -10.18 -6.24
CA LEU A 13 -14.90 -9.97 -5.04
C LEU A 13 -13.49 -10.58 -5.11
N THR A 14 -13.14 -11.25 -6.21
CA THR A 14 -11.86 -11.95 -6.37
C THR A 14 -10.66 -11.05 -6.09
N ILE A 15 -10.69 -9.78 -6.54
CA ILE A 15 -9.58 -8.83 -6.34
C ILE A 15 -9.21 -8.65 -4.87
N GLN A 16 -10.21 -8.56 -3.97
CA GLN A 16 -9.96 -8.39 -2.53
C GLN A 16 -9.48 -9.70 -1.91
N ARG A 17 -10.18 -10.81 -2.19
CA ARG A 17 -9.92 -12.12 -1.59
C ARG A 17 -8.56 -12.67 -2.03
N GLN A 18 -8.30 -12.68 -3.33
CA GLN A 18 -7.05 -13.20 -3.90
C GLN A 18 -5.86 -12.37 -3.45
N SER A 19 -6.00 -11.04 -3.40
CA SER A 19 -4.92 -10.19 -2.91
C SER A 19 -4.58 -10.43 -1.44
N PHE A 20 -5.59 -10.59 -0.58
CA PHE A 20 -5.34 -10.88 0.84
C PHE A 20 -4.77 -12.29 1.04
N PHE A 21 -5.20 -13.26 0.22
CA PHE A 21 -4.62 -14.60 0.23
C PHE A 21 -3.13 -14.58 -0.14
N GLN A 22 -2.75 -13.87 -1.20
CA GLN A 22 -1.34 -13.72 -1.61
C GLN A 22 -0.48 -13.04 -0.54
N LEU A 23 -1.04 -12.07 0.20
CA LEU A 23 -0.37 -11.46 1.35
C LEU A 23 -0.02 -12.52 2.40
N LEU A 24 -0.96 -13.40 2.76
CA LEU A 24 -0.72 -14.44 3.75
C LEU A 24 0.25 -15.50 3.24
N GLU A 25 0.08 -15.96 2.00
CA GLU A 25 0.89 -17.04 1.43
C GLU A 25 2.36 -16.62 1.22
N LYS A 26 2.60 -15.45 0.63
CA LYS A 26 3.94 -15.00 0.22
C LYS A 26 4.35 -13.67 0.83
N GLY A 27 3.44 -12.70 0.85
CA GLY A 27 3.77 -11.32 1.20
C GLY A 27 4.33 -11.13 2.61
N LEU A 28 3.77 -11.84 3.60
CA LEU A 28 4.29 -11.86 4.97
C LEU A 28 5.71 -12.40 5.02
N ILE A 29 5.95 -13.53 4.36
CA ILE A 29 7.24 -14.22 4.38
C ILE A 29 8.33 -13.33 3.80
N GLU A 30 8.06 -12.71 2.65
CA GLU A 30 8.98 -11.78 1.98
C GLU A 30 9.37 -10.60 2.88
N GLU A 31 8.43 -10.01 3.63
CA GLU A 31 8.72 -8.85 4.48
C GLU A 31 9.59 -9.21 5.69
N PHE A 32 9.40 -10.39 6.28
CA PHE A 32 10.29 -10.87 7.36
C PHE A 32 11.68 -11.26 6.82
N GLN A 33 11.76 -11.96 5.69
CA GLN A 33 13.03 -12.37 5.09
C GLN A 33 13.93 -11.16 4.76
N LYS A 34 13.35 -10.04 4.30
CA LYS A 34 14.08 -8.78 4.02
C LYS A 34 14.81 -8.19 5.24
N ARG A 35 14.46 -8.59 6.47
CA ARG A 35 14.99 -8.03 7.72
C ARG A 35 15.93 -8.97 8.46
N ASN A 36 15.96 -10.25 8.09
CA ASN A 36 16.88 -11.21 8.65
C ASN A 36 18.31 -11.00 8.11
N PRO A 37 19.35 -11.20 8.94
CA PRO A 37 19.35 -11.25 10.40
C PRO A 37 19.37 -9.85 11.05
N ILE A 38 18.85 -9.74 12.28
CA ILE A 38 18.96 -8.53 13.10
C ILE A 38 20.11 -8.69 14.09
N THR A 39 21.15 -7.88 13.93
CA THR A 39 22.31 -7.88 14.82
C THR A 39 22.46 -6.56 15.57
N ASN A 40 23.18 -6.64 16.69
CA ASN A 40 23.72 -5.51 17.44
C ASN A 40 24.91 -4.86 16.70
N ILE A 41 25.29 -3.64 17.10
CA ILE A 41 26.49 -2.92 16.68
C ILE A 41 27.75 -3.78 16.86
N LYS A 42 27.92 -4.42 18.03
CA LYS A 42 29.06 -5.32 18.33
C LYS A 42 28.96 -6.70 17.66
N ARG A 43 27.82 -7.03 17.04
CA ARG A 43 27.51 -8.33 16.40
C ARG A 43 27.69 -9.56 17.30
N ASP A 44 27.59 -9.37 18.61
CA ASP A 44 27.63 -10.41 19.65
C ASP A 44 26.31 -11.19 19.77
N LEU A 45 25.19 -10.47 19.67
CA LEU A 45 23.84 -11.01 19.69
C LEU A 45 23.19 -10.89 18.31
N GLU A 46 22.53 -11.96 17.90
CA GLU A 46 21.85 -12.08 16.62
C GLU A 46 20.45 -12.69 16.78
N ILE A 47 19.45 -12.04 16.19
CA ILE A 47 18.08 -12.53 16.13
C ILE A 47 17.72 -12.87 14.68
N PHE A 48 17.19 -14.07 14.48
CA PHE A 48 16.74 -14.58 13.19
C PHE A 48 15.28 -15.03 13.27
N PHE A 49 14.44 -14.54 12.37
CA PHE A 49 13.04 -14.98 12.25
C PHE A 49 12.93 -16.13 11.25
N TYR A 50 12.10 -17.13 11.53
CA TYR A 50 11.76 -18.21 10.58
C TYR A 50 10.32 -18.02 10.05
N PRO A 51 10.11 -17.10 9.09
CA PRO A 51 8.76 -16.76 8.65
C PRO A 51 8.06 -17.90 7.91
N GLU A 52 8.77 -18.83 7.28
CA GLU A 52 8.15 -19.95 6.53
C GLU A 52 7.26 -20.85 7.42
N HIS A 53 7.50 -20.84 8.73
CA HIS A 53 6.73 -21.60 9.71
C HIS A 53 5.80 -20.73 10.54
N TYR A 54 5.46 -19.51 10.10
CA TYR A 54 4.56 -18.65 10.88
C TYR A 54 3.20 -19.35 11.09
N ARG A 55 2.58 -19.08 12.24
CA ARG A 55 1.24 -19.59 12.58
C ARG A 55 0.31 -18.44 12.94
N LEU A 56 -0.92 -18.52 12.42
CA LEU A 56 -2.02 -17.62 12.74
C LEU A 56 -3.04 -18.36 13.60
N THR A 57 -3.43 -17.76 14.72
CA THR A 57 -4.52 -18.32 15.53
C THR A 57 -5.86 -18.08 14.86
N ARG A 58 -6.86 -18.90 15.20
CA ARG A 58 -8.24 -18.52 14.85
C ARG A 58 -8.60 -17.21 15.57
N PRO A 59 -9.35 -16.30 14.92
CA PRO A 59 -9.85 -15.10 15.59
C PRO A 59 -10.71 -15.45 16.80
N GLU A 60 -10.59 -14.66 17.86
CA GLU A 60 -11.31 -14.88 19.13
C GLU A 60 -12.83 -14.71 18.99
N TYR A 61 -13.27 -13.90 18.02
CA TYR A 61 -14.67 -13.58 17.76
C TYR A 61 -15.05 -13.98 16.35
N SER A 62 -16.29 -14.43 16.16
CA SER A 62 -16.89 -14.48 14.81
C SER A 62 -17.12 -13.05 14.30
N PRO A 63 -17.24 -12.84 12.96
CA PRO A 63 -17.53 -11.51 12.42
C PRO A 63 -18.75 -10.83 13.05
N GLN A 64 -19.84 -11.57 13.27
CA GLN A 64 -21.05 -11.06 13.94
C GLN A 64 -20.79 -10.71 15.41
N ALA A 65 -20.09 -11.58 16.15
CA ALA A 65 -19.76 -11.31 17.54
C ALA A 65 -18.80 -10.11 17.71
N ALA A 66 -17.89 -9.90 16.76
CA ALA A 66 -16.98 -8.76 16.76
C ALA A 66 -17.74 -7.44 16.61
N ILE A 67 -18.77 -7.40 15.74
CA ILE A 67 -19.66 -6.23 15.58
C ILE A 67 -20.43 -5.98 16.88
N LEU A 68 -21.16 -6.98 17.39
CA LEU A 68 -21.99 -6.84 18.59
C LEU A 68 -21.20 -6.43 19.84
N LYS A 69 -19.96 -6.93 19.99
CA LYS A 69 -19.10 -6.63 21.14
C LYS A 69 -18.18 -5.42 20.93
N ASN A 70 -18.31 -4.69 19.82
CA ASN A 70 -17.41 -3.60 19.42
C ASN A 70 -15.92 -3.98 19.47
N LYS A 71 -15.59 -5.23 19.12
CA LYS A 71 -14.22 -5.75 19.05
C LYS A 71 -13.73 -5.82 17.60
N SER A 72 -12.43 -6.02 17.45
CA SER A 72 -11.79 -6.18 16.15
C SER A 72 -11.70 -7.66 15.77
N TYR A 73 -11.94 -7.98 14.50
CA TYR A 73 -11.78 -9.32 13.96
C TYR A 73 -10.32 -9.54 13.57
N THR A 74 -9.51 -10.01 14.53
CA THR A 74 -8.05 -10.13 14.40
C THR A 74 -7.55 -11.53 14.74
N SER A 75 -6.48 -11.96 14.07
CA SER A 75 -5.72 -13.17 14.39
C SER A 75 -4.37 -12.81 15.00
N LYS A 76 -3.89 -13.62 15.96
CA LYS A 76 -2.56 -13.46 16.56
C LYS A 76 -1.52 -14.16 15.69
N LEU A 77 -0.46 -13.42 15.33
CA LEU A 77 0.68 -13.91 14.56
C LEU A 77 1.79 -14.41 15.49
N PHE A 78 2.15 -15.68 15.33
CA PHE A 78 3.29 -16.32 15.98
C PHE A 78 4.35 -16.70 14.96
N VAL A 79 5.61 -16.39 15.25
CA VAL A 79 6.76 -16.70 14.39
C VAL A 79 7.84 -17.38 15.25
N PRO A 80 8.46 -18.48 14.79
CA PRO A 80 9.64 -19.04 15.44
C PRO A 80 10.82 -18.09 15.28
N VAL A 81 11.48 -17.77 16.40
CA VAL A 81 12.60 -16.84 16.46
C VAL A 81 13.79 -17.54 17.11
N GLN A 82 14.94 -17.43 16.47
CA GLN A 82 16.22 -17.87 17.03
C GLN A 82 17.01 -16.67 17.55
N LEU A 83 17.44 -16.75 18.80
CA LEU A 83 18.42 -15.86 19.40
C LEU A 83 19.76 -16.60 19.50
N THR A 84 20.77 -16.08 18.84
CA THR A 84 22.14 -16.60 18.86
C THR A 84 23.03 -15.64 19.63
N ASP A 85 23.62 -16.14 20.71
CA ASP A 85 24.64 -15.47 21.49
C ASP A 85 26.00 -16.02 21.10
N LYS A 86 26.77 -15.24 20.33
CA LYS A 86 28.08 -15.68 19.82
C LYS A 86 29.14 -15.73 20.93
N THR A 87 29.03 -14.87 21.94
CA THR A 87 29.95 -14.86 23.08
C THR A 87 29.85 -16.13 23.91
N ASN A 88 28.63 -16.59 24.19
CA ASN A 88 28.41 -17.80 25.00
C ASN A 88 28.17 -19.07 24.16
N LYS A 89 28.21 -18.97 22.82
CA LYS A 89 27.84 -20.02 21.86
C LYS A 89 26.48 -20.70 22.17
N LYS A 90 25.52 -19.92 22.68
CA LYS A 90 24.16 -20.42 23.01
C LYS A 90 23.19 -20.03 21.90
N ILE A 91 22.36 -20.99 21.50
CA ILE A 91 21.29 -20.80 20.52
C ILE A 91 19.96 -21.13 21.22
N LEU A 92 19.00 -20.21 21.16
CA LEU A 92 17.65 -20.41 21.69
C LEU A 92 16.64 -20.24 20.55
N LEU A 93 15.85 -21.27 20.27
CA LEU A 93 14.73 -21.21 19.32
C LEU A 93 13.41 -21.23 20.11
N LYS A 94 12.53 -20.25 19.88
CA LYS A 94 11.22 -20.19 20.55
C LYS A 94 10.17 -19.49 19.69
N TRP A 95 8.92 -19.89 19.85
CA TRP A 95 7.77 -19.23 19.22
C TRP A 95 7.45 -17.91 19.92
N VAL A 96 7.41 -16.83 19.14
CA VAL A 96 7.12 -15.48 19.66
C VAL A 96 5.88 -14.90 19.01
N TYR A 97 5.05 -14.29 19.85
CA TYR A 97 3.95 -13.47 19.41
C TYR A 97 4.47 -12.12 18.87
N ILE A 98 4.22 -11.83 17.59
CA ILE A 98 4.69 -10.60 16.92
C ILE A 98 3.61 -9.50 16.99
N GLY A 99 2.34 -9.86 16.79
CA GLY A 99 1.24 -8.91 16.78
C GLY A 99 -0.07 -9.46 16.23
N ASN A 100 -1.06 -8.58 16.13
CA ASN A 100 -2.40 -8.91 15.65
C ASN A 100 -2.57 -8.46 14.20
N ILE A 101 -3.00 -9.38 13.34
CA ILE A 101 -3.36 -9.10 11.94
C ILE A 101 -4.88 -9.05 11.82
N PRO A 102 -5.47 -7.93 11.34
CA PRO A 102 -6.88 -7.86 10.98
C PRO A 102 -7.18 -8.86 9.87
N MET A 103 -8.16 -9.73 10.10
CA MET A 103 -8.55 -10.75 9.14
C MET A 103 -9.63 -10.23 8.20
N MET A 104 -9.54 -10.57 6.92
CA MET A 104 -10.58 -10.28 5.95
C MET A 104 -11.75 -11.27 6.13
N THR A 105 -12.97 -10.77 6.13
CA THR A 105 -14.17 -11.62 6.14
C THR A 105 -14.36 -12.29 4.78
N LYS A 106 -15.21 -13.33 4.72
CA LYS A 106 -15.58 -13.94 3.43
C LYS A 106 -16.17 -12.92 2.45
N ARG A 107 -16.80 -11.85 2.93
CA ARG A 107 -17.37 -10.80 2.08
C ARG A 107 -16.31 -9.82 1.56
N GLY A 108 -15.05 -9.89 1.97
CA GLY A 108 -14.00 -9.00 1.44
C GLY A 108 -13.94 -7.63 2.13
N HIS A 109 -14.30 -7.56 3.42
CA HIS A 109 -14.15 -6.38 4.26
C HIS A 109 -13.45 -6.74 5.58
N PHE A 110 -13.07 -5.74 6.36
CA PHE A 110 -12.42 -5.88 7.67
C PHE A 110 -13.35 -5.36 8.77
N ILE A 111 -13.26 -5.91 9.99
CA ILE A 111 -14.03 -5.43 11.14
C ILE A 111 -13.06 -4.95 12.21
N LEU A 112 -13.16 -3.68 12.55
CA LEU A 112 -12.26 -3.02 13.49
C LEU A 112 -13.06 -2.16 14.46
N ASN A 113 -12.96 -2.49 15.75
CA ASN A 113 -13.74 -1.90 16.84
C ASN A 113 -15.24 -1.89 16.53
N GLY A 114 -15.77 -3.03 16.08
CA GLY A 114 -17.17 -3.17 15.68
C GLY A 114 -17.56 -2.60 14.32
N ALA A 115 -16.73 -1.74 13.72
CA ALA A 115 -17.05 -1.09 12.44
C ALA A 115 -16.48 -1.85 11.23
N ALA A 116 -17.32 -2.06 10.20
CA ALA A 116 -16.90 -2.63 8.93
C ALA A 116 -16.16 -1.60 8.07
N ARG A 117 -15.01 -2.00 7.55
CA ARG A 117 -14.13 -1.17 6.71
C ARG A 117 -13.73 -1.90 5.43
N VAL A 118 -13.59 -1.14 4.35
CA VAL A 118 -13.09 -1.62 3.06
C VAL A 118 -11.80 -0.88 2.75
N ILE A 119 -10.81 -1.61 2.23
CA ILE A 119 -9.60 -1.02 1.68
C ILE A 119 -9.81 -0.81 0.19
N VAL A 120 -9.86 0.45 -0.22
CA VAL A 120 -9.99 0.84 -1.63
C VAL A 120 -8.66 0.57 -2.33
N ASN A 121 -8.72 -0.02 -3.54
CA ASN A 121 -7.53 -0.29 -4.34
C ASN A 121 -6.96 1.03 -4.86
N GLN A 122 -5.64 1.15 -4.89
CA GLN A 122 -4.98 2.41 -5.26
C GLN A 122 -4.37 2.28 -6.65
N ILE A 123 -4.59 3.23 -7.56
CA ILE A 123 -3.92 3.29 -8.87
C ILE A 123 -2.82 4.37 -8.84
N LEU A 124 -1.60 3.97 -9.18
CA LEU A 124 -0.39 4.78 -9.06
C LEU A 124 0.42 4.71 -10.34
N ARG A 125 1.43 5.58 -10.49
CA ARG A 125 2.44 5.42 -11.54
C ARG A 125 3.28 4.17 -11.26
N SER A 126 3.50 3.35 -12.27
CA SER A 126 4.37 2.18 -12.20
C SER A 126 5.82 2.60 -11.91
N PRO A 127 6.64 1.79 -11.22
CA PRO A 127 8.07 2.06 -11.11
C PRO A 127 8.73 2.08 -12.50
N GLY A 128 9.50 3.12 -12.80
CA GLY A 128 10.01 3.40 -14.13
C GLY A 128 10.56 4.82 -14.26
N ILE A 129 11.01 5.17 -15.47
CA ILE A 129 11.46 6.50 -15.83
C ILE A 129 10.48 7.13 -16.81
N TYR A 130 10.10 8.39 -16.55
CA TYR A 130 9.11 9.10 -17.35
C TYR A 130 9.63 10.47 -17.78
N TYR A 131 9.62 10.73 -19.08
CA TYR A 131 9.99 12.02 -19.64
C TYR A 131 8.75 12.86 -19.88
N GLN A 132 8.77 14.09 -19.40
CA GLN A 132 7.68 15.06 -19.59
C GLN A 132 8.21 16.39 -20.11
N GLN A 133 7.37 17.06 -20.88
CA GLN A 133 7.54 18.47 -21.22
C GLN A 133 6.42 19.25 -20.52
N LYS A 134 6.78 20.35 -19.86
CA LYS A 134 5.82 21.28 -19.31
C LYS A 134 6.08 22.67 -19.86
N ILE A 135 5.04 23.28 -20.40
CA ILE A 135 5.06 24.66 -20.86
C ILE A 135 4.77 25.53 -19.64
N TYR A 136 5.66 26.49 -19.40
CA TYR A 136 5.49 27.51 -18.38
C TYR A 136 5.20 28.83 -19.08
N GLU A 137 4.07 29.40 -18.70
CA GLU A 137 3.59 30.67 -19.19
C GLU A 137 3.75 31.68 -18.05
N ASN A 138 4.63 32.66 -18.24
CA ASN A 138 4.81 33.74 -17.29
C ASN A 138 3.85 34.87 -17.65
N TYR A 139 3.02 35.26 -16.69
CA TYR A 139 2.12 36.40 -16.78
C TYR A 139 2.61 37.46 -15.79
N SER A 140 2.91 38.68 -16.26
CA SER A 140 3.20 39.85 -15.42
C SER A 140 2.03 40.17 -14.48
N GLU A 141 0.79 40.05 -15.00
CA GLU A 141 -0.45 40.20 -14.25
C GLU A 141 -1.36 38.96 -14.40
N LYS A 142 -1.98 38.53 -13.30
CA LYS A 142 -2.85 37.33 -13.28
C LYS A 142 -4.06 37.40 -14.23
N TRP A 143 -4.40 38.59 -14.73
CA TRP A 143 -5.57 38.86 -15.57
C TRP A 143 -5.23 39.10 -17.04
N SER A 144 -3.95 39.05 -17.44
CA SER A 144 -3.58 39.19 -18.84
C SER A 144 -4.05 37.97 -19.66
N GLN A 145 -4.67 38.22 -20.81
CA GLN A 145 -5.15 37.17 -21.71
C GLN A 145 -4.01 36.50 -22.51
N LYS A 146 -2.82 37.09 -22.55
CA LYS A 146 -1.64 36.53 -23.23
C LYS A 146 -0.44 36.48 -22.27
N PRO A 147 0.31 35.36 -22.24
CA PRO A 147 1.54 35.28 -21.47
C PRO A 147 2.65 36.11 -22.11
N ASP A 148 3.45 36.78 -21.28
CA ASP A 148 4.57 37.63 -21.72
C ASP A 148 5.74 36.78 -22.23
N ASP A 149 5.96 35.62 -21.61
CA ASP A 149 7.02 34.70 -21.97
C ASP A 149 6.55 33.26 -21.78
N THR A 150 6.84 32.42 -22.78
CA THR A 150 6.54 31.00 -22.73
C THR A 150 7.84 30.23 -22.88
N TYR A 151 8.18 29.43 -21.87
CA TYR A 151 9.35 28.59 -21.93
C TYR A 151 8.99 27.14 -21.61
N ARG A 152 9.70 26.22 -22.26
CA ARG A 152 9.50 24.78 -22.09
C ARG A 152 10.51 24.26 -21.10
N ARG A 153 10.04 23.57 -20.07
CA ARG A 153 10.89 22.77 -19.19
C ARG A 153 10.71 21.30 -19.51
N TYR A 154 11.83 20.60 -19.59
CA TYR A 154 11.87 19.15 -19.74
C TYR A 154 12.33 18.55 -18.42
N TYR A 155 11.71 17.45 -18.01
CA TYR A 155 12.18 16.71 -16.85
C TYR A 155 11.96 15.21 -17.02
N ALA A 156 12.80 14.44 -16.34
CA ALA A 156 12.73 13.00 -16.22
C ALA A 156 12.45 12.63 -14.76
N ASP A 157 11.33 11.96 -14.51
CA ASP A 157 10.96 11.45 -13.19
C ASP A 157 11.35 9.97 -13.07
N LEU A 158 12.31 9.67 -12.18
CA LEU A 158 12.72 8.32 -11.83
C LEU A 158 11.92 7.85 -10.61
N ILE A 159 10.94 6.99 -10.86
CA ILE A 159 9.99 6.48 -9.87
C ILE A 159 10.38 5.07 -9.43
N CYS A 160 10.58 4.90 -8.13
CA CYS A 160 10.84 3.61 -7.51
C CYS A 160 9.59 2.99 -6.86
N MET A 161 9.61 1.67 -6.66
CA MET A 161 8.56 0.96 -5.92
C MET A 161 8.57 1.34 -4.44
N ARG A 162 9.77 1.43 -3.84
CA ARG A 162 10.01 1.86 -2.46
C ARG A 162 11.26 2.74 -2.42
N GLY A 163 11.20 3.84 -1.69
CA GLY A 163 12.31 4.79 -1.58
C GLY A 163 11.90 6.15 -2.09
N THR A 164 12.85 6.91 -2.63
CA THR A 164 12.66 8.33 -2.92
C THR A 164 12.87 8.67 -4.38
N TRP A 165 11.92 9.37 -4.95
CA TRP A 165 11.97 9.73 -6.37
C TRP A 165 13.09 10.71 -6.64
N LEU A 166 13.75 10.51 -7.77
CA LEU A 166 14.78 11.40 -8.31
C LEU A 166 14.19 12.07 -9.55
N ARG A 167 14.21 13.40 -9.60
CA ARG A 167 13.82 14.19 -10.75
C ARG A 167 15.08 14.77 -11.37
N ILE A 168 15.25 14.60 -12.67
CA ILE A 168 16.27 15.29 -13.46
C ILE A 168 15.53 16.36 -14.26
N GLU A 169 15.76 17.63 -14.00
CA GLU A 169 15.07 18.74 -14.66
C GLU A 169 16.03 19.63 -15.45
N MET A 170 15.55 20.16 -16.57
CA MET A 170 16.23 21.17 -17.36
C MET A 170 15.55 22.52 -17.14
N ASP A 171 16.32 23.52 -16.70
CA ASP A 171 15.79 24.86 -16.44
C ASP A 171 15.66 25.70 -17.72
N LYS A 172 15.14 26.93 -17.61
CA LYS A 172 15.00 27.88 -18.73
C LYS A 172 16.35 28.13 -19.44
N GLU A 173 17.43 28.20 -18.68
CA GLU A 173 18.81 28.37 -19.19
C GLU A 173 19.42 27.07 -19.73
N LYS A 174 18.63 26.00 -19.90
CA LYS A 174 19.06 24.66 -20.34
C LYS A 174 20.08 23.96 -19.43
N LYS A 175 20.30 24.49 -18.22
CA LYS A 175 21.09 23.86 -17.14
C LYS A 175 20.34 22.66 -16.56
N ILE A 176 21.06 21.58 -16.25
CA ILE A 176 20.48 20.30 -15.84
C ILE A 176 20.70 20.08 -14.34
N TRP A 177 19.62 19.74 -13.64
CA TRP A 177 19.61 19.60 -12.18
C TRP A 177 19.05 18.24 -11.78
N ALA A 178 19.66 17.62 -10.78
CA ALA A 178 19.12 16.50 -10.03
C ALA A 178 18.41 17.02 -8.76
N GLN A 179 17.16 16.64 -8.55
CA GLN A 179 16.36 17.08 -7.42
C GLN A 179 15.59 15.91 -6.80
N THR A 180 15.50 15.88 -5.48
CA THR A 180 14.55 15.02 -4.76
C THR A 180 13.31 15.82 -4.36
N LYS A 181 12.15 15.17 -4.19
CA LYS A 181 10.85 15.83 -3.92
C LYS A 181 10.86 16.92 -2.83
N LYS A 182 11.72 16.79 -1.81
CA LYS A 182 11.89 17.77 -0.70
C LYS A 182 13.37 18.12 -0.46
N GLY A 183 14.16 18.23 -1.53
CA GLY A 183 15.59 18.52 -1.45
C GLY A 183 16.02 19.69 -2.34
N PRO A 184 17.24 20.21 -2.13
CA PRO A 184 17.82 21.24 -2.98
C PRO A 184 18.05 20.72 -4.40
N LYS A 185 18.16 21.65 -5.36
CA LYS A 185 18.65 21.33 -6.72
C LYS A 185 20.15 21.09 -6.65
N ILE A 186 20.61 19.97 -7.18
CA ILE A 186 22.02 19.57 -7.24
C ILE A 186 22.42 19.58 -8.71
N PRO A 187 23.54 20.19 -9.12
CA PRO A 187 24.04 20.07 -10.49
C PRO A 187 24.17 18.59 -10.90
N ILE A 188 23.69 18.23 -12.09
CA ILE A 188 23.69 16.82 -12.52
C ILE A 188 25.12 16.23 -12.57
N TYR A 189 26.11 17.06 -12.92
CA TYR A 189 27.52 16.67 -12.96
C TYR A 189 28.03 16.24 -11.58
N TRP A 190 27.77 17.02 -10.52
CA TRP A 190 28.12 16.66 -9.14
C TRP A 190 27.44 15.35 -8.72
N PHE A 191 26.17 15.17 -9.10
CA PHE A 191 25.42 13.97 -8.77
C PHE A 191 25.97 12.72 -9.46
N LEU A 192 26.36 12.82 -10.74
CA LEU A 192 26.96 11.71 -11.49
C LEU A 192 28.33 11.31 -10.92
N LEU A 193 29.17 12.28 -10.56
CA LEU A 193 30.44 12.03 -9.86
C LEU A 193 30.21 11.35 -8.51
N ALA A 194 29.24 11.85 -7.73
CA ALA A 194 28.92 11.29 -6.42
C ALA A 194 28.38 9.84 -6.49
N MET A 195 27.72 9.46 -7.59
CA MET A 195 27.28 8.09 -7.86
C MET A 195 28.42 7.14 -8.27
N GLY A 196 29.66 7.63 -8.36
CA GLY A 196 30.86 6.83 -8.59
C GLY A 196 31.28 6.69 -10.06
N LEU A 197 30.76 7.55 -10.95
CA LEU A 197 31.21 7.57 -12.35
C LEU A 197 32.48 8.43 -12.49
N SER A 198 33.40 7.98 -13.35
CA SER A 198 34.59 8.76 -13.68
C SER A 198 34.27 9.84 -14.70
N GLU A 199 34.98 10.96 -14.62
CA GLU A 199 34.91 12.08 -15.56
C GLU A 199 34.96 11.61 -17.02
N LYS A 200 35.97 10.79 -17.37
CA LYS A 200 36.12 10.22 -18.72
C LYS A 200 34.88 9.47 -19.18
N THR A 201 34.22 8.71 -18.30
CA THR A 201 33.01 7.95 -18.64
C THR A 201 31.82 8.89 -18.87
N ILE A 202 31.68 9.93 -18.05
CA ILE A 202 30.60 10.92 -18.17
C ILE A 202 30.69 11.65 -19.51
N PHE A 203 31.86 12.21 -19.83
CA PHE A 203 32.06 12.99 -21.06
C PHE A 203 32.01 12.13 -22.33
N LYS A 204 32.49 10.87 -22.27
CA LYS A 204 32.45 9.96 -23.43
C LYS A 204 31.04 9.47 -23.75
N SER A 205 30.17 9.34 -22.74
CA SER A 205 28.85 8.72 -22.92
C SER A 205 27.75 9.69 -23.36
N ILE A 206 27.93 11.00 -23.15
CA ILE A 206 26.92 12.03 -23.45
C ILE A 206 27.29 12.79 -24.71
N ARG A 207 26.34 12.93 -25.64
CA ARG A 207 26.56 13.60 -26.93
C ARG A 207 26.90 15.09 -26.80
N ASP A 208 26.17 15.80 -25.95
CA ASP A 208 26.40 17.23 -25.65
C ASP A 208 27.04 17.37 -24.27
N SER A 209 28.30 16.93 -24.15
CA SER A 209 28.97 16.91 -22.86
C SER A 209 29.17 18.31 -22.26
N ASN A 210 29.28 19.35 -23.11
CA ASN A 210 29.34 20.75 -22.70
C ASN A 210 28.08 21.23 -21.95
N LYS A 211 26.89 20.65 -22.20
CA LYS A 211 25.66 21.03 -21.48
C LYS A 211 25.71 20.65 -20.00
N LEU A 212 26.49 19.64 -19.62
CA LEU A 212 26.66 19.23 -18.23
C LEU A 212 27.47 20.24 -17.42
N LEU A 213 28.36 20.96 -18.11
CA LEU A 213 29.18 22.02 -17.54
C LEU A 213 28.44 23.36 -17.45
N GLY A 214 27.29 23.51 -18.12
CA GLY A 214 26.53 24.76 -18.11
C GLY A 214 26.09 25.21 -16.71
N ASN A 215 26.03 24.30 -15.74
CA ASN A 215 25.73 24.63 -14.34
C ASN A 215 26.91 25.27 -13.59
N LEU A 216 28.12 25.24 -14.16
CA LEU A 216 29.37 25.63 -13.51
C LEU A 216 29.88 26.94 -14.11
N GLU A 217 30.54 27.77 -13.29
CA GLU A 217 31.17 29.01 -13.75
C GLU A 217 32.56 28.73 -14.38
N ASN A 218 32.92 29.49 -15.42
CA ASN A 218 34.24 29.41 -16.06
C ASN A 218 35.33 29.90 -15.09
N ASN A 219 36.13 28.98 -14.57
CA ASN A 219 37.33 29.29 -13.78
C ASN A 219 38.52 29.71 -14.68
N GLU A 220 38.33 30.63 -15.62
CA GLU A 220 39.48 31.23 -16.34
C GLU A 220 40.06 32.43 -15.58
N GLU A 221 39.30 33.07 -14.68
CA GLU A 221 39.81 34.22 -13.91
C GLU A 221 40.64 33.87 -12.66
N ASN A 222 40.73 32.59 -12.27
CA ASN A 222 41.48 32.16 -11.08
C ASN A 222 42.84 31.49 -11.37
N GLN A 223 43.25 31.34 -12.64
CA GLN A 223 44.61 30.90 -12.97
C GLN A 223 45.63 32.05 -12.97
N ASN A 224 45.20 33.30 -13.11
CA ASN A 224 46.11 34.47 -13.12
C ASN A 224 46.42 35.05 -11.72
N ASN A 225 45.83 34.52 -10.64
CA ASN A 225 46.10 34.96 -9.26
C ASN A 225 47.02 34.03 -8.47
N VAL A 226 47.68 33.06 -9.13
CA VAL A 226 48.68 32.18 -8.48
C VAL A 226 50.10 32.78 -8.53
N TYR A 227 50.32 33.89 -9.24
CA TYR A 227 51.64 34.53 -9.35
C TYR A 227 51.79 35.89 -8.65
N ASN A 228 50.81 36.36 -7.87
CA ASN A 228 50.97 37.57 -7.05
C ASN A 228 50.42 37.33 -5.63
N VAL A 229 51.13 36.51 -4.85
CA VAL A 229 50.98 36.46 -3.39
C VAL A 229 52.34 36.69 -2.74
N SER A 230 52.82 37.91 -2.91
CA SER A 230 53.68 38.59 -1.97
C SER A 230 53.30 40.06 -2.04
N GLU A 231 52.89 40.64 -0.91
CA GLU A 231 52.45 42.03 -0.73
C GLU A 231 51.03 42.40 -1.18
N SER A 232 50.07 42.26 -0.27
CA SER A 232 49.00 43.26 -0.03
C SER A 232 47.97 42.73 0.97
N SER A 233 48.43 42.32 2.15
CA SER A 233 47.58 42.23 3.34
C SER A 233 47.42 43.61 3.96
N GLU A 234 46.70 44.51 3.28
CA GLU A 234 46.14 45.76 3.80
C GLU A 234 45.28 46.39 2.70
N LYS A 235 44.07 46.88 3.05
CA LYS A 235 42.99 47.38 2.17
C LYS A 235 41.91 46.36 1.75
N ARG A 236 41.24 45.77 2.75
CA ARG A 236 39.83 45.35 2.57
C ARG A 236 39.00 45.57 3.84
N ALA A 237 39.19 46.74 4.45
CA ALA A 237 38.31 47.31 5.44
C ALA A 237 38.09 48.77 5.02
N ASN A 238 37.13 49.02 4.12
CA ASN A 238 36.49 50.32 3.85
C ASN A 238 35.54 50.18 2.65
N ALA A 239 34.38 49.56 2.87
CA ALA A 239 33.21 49.70 1.99
C ALA A 239 31.92 49.49 2.82
N THR A 240 31.82 50.24 3.92
CA THR A 240 30.60 50.38 4.71
C THR A 240 30.41 51.85 5.03
N SER A 241 29.72 52.58 4.15
CA SER A 241 28.82 53.69 4.51
C SER A 241 28.42 54.46 3.26
N LEU A 242 27.17 54.30 2.83
CA LEU A 242 26.35 55.41 2.33
C LEU A 242 24.91 55.09 2.77
N LYS A 243 24.51 55.72 3.87
CA LYS A 243 23.14 55.70 4.41
C LYS A 243 22.39 56.90 3.81
N GLY A 244 21.41 56.65 2.96
CA GLY A 244 20.28 57.55 2.76
C GLY A 244 19.14 57.12 3.68
N LYS A 245 18.68 58.01 4.57
CA LYS A 245 17.44 57.85 5.34
C LYS A 245 16.29 58.34 4.47
N ASP A 246 15.23 57.53 4.36
CA ASP A 246 13.88 58.06 4.20
C ASP A 246 12.91 57.29 5.10
N GLY A 247 12.01 58.05 5.72
CA GLY A 247 11.10 57.63 6.77
C GLY A 247 9.96 56.77 6.25
N THR A 248 9.83 55.57 6.81
CA THR A 248 8.58 54.91 7.23
C THR A 248 8.97 53.53 7.75
N GLY A 249 8.76 53.31 9.04
CA GLY A 249 9.15 52.09 9.72
C GLY A 249 8.33 50.89 9.27
N LYS A 250 8.87 50.10 8.35
CA LYS A 250 8.62 48.65 8.21
C LYS A 250 9.68 48.03 7.29
N ARG A 251 10.76 47.50 7.90
CA ARG A 251 11.75 46.68 7.20
C ARG A 251 11.12 45.35 6.77
N LYS A 252 10.63 45.27 5.54
CA LYS A 252 10.47 43.98 4.87
C LYS A 252 11.88 43.48 4.50
N LYS A 253 12.44 42.57 5.30
CA LYS A 253 13.55 41.73 4.85
C LYS A 253 13.00 40.81 3.75
N SER A 254 13.15 41.20 2.49
CA SER A 254 13.18 40.25 1.39
C SER A 254 14.39 39.32 1.61
N PRO A 255 14.26 37.99 1.44
CA PRO A 255 15.39 37.11 1.56
C PRO A 255 16.38 37.44 0.43
N ILE A 256 17.57 37.91 0.81
CA ILE A 256 18.70 38.08 -0.11
C ILE A 256 19.06 36.66 -0.60
N ASN A 257 18.69 36.36 -1.85
CA ASN A 257 19.18 35.17 -2.55
C ASN A 257 20.68 35.33 -2.76
N MET A 258 21.50 34.82 -1.82
CA MET A 258 22.91 34.55 -2.09
C MET A 258 22.96 33.59 -3.28
N ARG A 259 23.48 34.05 -4.43
CA ARG A 259 23.77 33.17 -5.57
C ARG A 259 24.74 32.09 -5.08
N GLN A 260 24.28 30.85 -5.10
CA GLN A 260 25.14 29.70 -4.80
C GLN A 260 26.09 29.51 -5.98
N HIS A 261 27.39 29.68 -5.75
CA HIS A 261 28.43 29.43 -6.75
C HIS A 261 28.72 27.92 -6.84
N TYR A 262 28.68 27.35 -8.04
CA TYR A 262 28.96 25.94 -8.30
C TYR A 262 30.27 25.80 -9.09
N PHE A 263 31.23 25.06 -8.54
CA PHE A 263 32.56 24.88 -9.10
C PHE A 263 32.75 23.51 -9.78
N TYR A 264 33.73 23.44 -10.68
CA TYR A 264 34.16 22.17 -11.29
C TYR A 264 34.85 21.27 -10.27
N LEU A 265 34.44 20.00 -10.22
CA LEU A 265 34.97 18.99 -9.29
C LEU A 265 35.56 17.84 -10.09
N LYS A 266 36.73 17.33 -9.70
CA LYS A 266 37.38 16.20 -10.38
C LYS A 266 37.18 14.88 -9.64
N ASN A 267 36.99 14.94 -8.32
CA ASN A 267 37.01 13.77 -7.45
C ASN A 267 35.64 13.49 -6.79
N PRO A 268 35.19 12.22 -6.71
CA PRO A 268 33.95 11.85 -6.02
C PRO A 268 33.85 12.31 -4.54
N PRO A 269 34.92 12.27 -3.72
CA PRO A 269 34.87 12.75 -2.33
C PRO A 269 34.54 14.23 -2.19
N GLU A 270 35.01 15.07 -3.12
CA GLU A 270 34.68 16.49 -3.15
C GLU A 270 33.19 16.68 -3.45
N ALA A 271 32.64 15.92 -4.40
CA ALA A 271 31.22 15.95 -4.72
C ALA A 271 30.34 15.52 -3.53
N TRP A 272 30.76 14.51 -2.76
CA TRP A 272 30.03 14.12 -1.53
C TRP A 272 29.98 15.24 -0.50
N ARG A 273 31.08 15.98 -0.33
CA ARG A 273 31.16 17.10 0.60
C ARG A 273 30.22 18.24 0.19
N GLU A 274 30.24 18.65 -1.08
CA GLU A 274 29.39 19.74 -1.55
C GLU A 274 27.90 19.37 -1.50
N ILE A 275 27.55 18.12 -1.84
CA ILE A 275 26.18 17.62 -1.69
C ILE A 275 25.75 17.64 -0.22
N TYR A 276 26.63 17.25 0.71
CA TYR A 276 26.35 17.30 2.14
C TYR A 276 26.05 18.73 2.61
N TYR A 277 26.85 19.72 2.21
CA TYR A 277 26.62 21.11 2.57
C TYR A 277 25.30 21.66 2.00
N LEU A 278 24.96 21.31 0.75
CA LEU A 278 23.68 21.69 0.14
C LEU A 278 22.49 21.11 0.90
N VAL A 279 22.56 19.84 1.30
CA VAL A 279 21.45 19.15 1.96
C VAL A 279 21.31 19.59 3.42
N SER A 280 22.41 19.80 4.14
CA SER A 280 22.37 20.01 5.59
C SER A 280 21.88 21.39 6.01
N SER A 281 21.86 22.41 5.13
CA SER A 281 21.23 23.75 5.26
C SER A 281 21.27 24.49 6.63
N LYS A 282 22.08 24.05 7.62
CA LYS A 282 22.02 24.52 9.02
C LYS A 282 23.32 24.44 9.85
N LYS A 283 24.50 24.36 9.24
CA LYS A 283 25.75 24.62 9.98
C LYS A 283 26.51 25.77 9.32
N THR A 284 26.81 26.79 10.13
CA THR A 284 27.84 27.79 9.86
C THR A 284 29.10 27.09 9.35
N LYS A 285 29.81 27.72 8.40
CA LYS A 285 31.05 27.22 7.77
C LYS A 285 32.23 26.96 8.74
N GLU A 286 32.00 26.92 10.06
CA GLU A 286 33.02 27.07 11.10
C GLU A 286 33.38 25.80 11.90
N GLU A 287 32.83 24.63 11.62
CA GLU A 287 33.34 23.37 12.21
C GLU A 287 33.93 22.47 11.12
N LYS A 288 35.21 22.72 10.79
CA LYS A 288 35.97 21.93 9.81
C LYS A 288 36.47 20.62 10.42
N ASN A 289 35.76 19.54 10.11
CA ASN A 289 36.37 18.21 9.99
C ASN A 289 36.10 17.69 8.57
N ASP A 290 37.06 17.94 7.66
CA ASP A 290 36.87 17.82 6.21
C ASP A 290 36.62 16.37 5.75
N ARG A 291 37.20 15.37 6.43
CA ARG A 291 36.97 13.95 6.12
C ARG A 291 35.60 13.45 6.57
N GLY A 292 35.13 13.89 7.74
CA GLY A 292 33.83 13.48 8.30
C GLY A 292 32.66 13.93 7.42
N SER A 293 32.75 15.14 6.88
CA SER A 293 31.71 15.73 6.01
C SER A 293 31.51 14.95 4.70
N ALA A 294 32.60 14.51 4.07
CA ALA A 294 32.54 13.71 2.84
C ALA A 294 31.95 12.30 3.10
N GLU A 295 32.30 11.67 4.22
CA GLU A 295 31.69 10.40 4.62
C GLU A 295 30.20 10.51 4.90
N GLU A 296 29.76 11.60 5.54
CA GLU A 296 28.35 11.85 5.79
C GLU A 296 27.56 12.08 4.49
N GLY A 297 28.13 12.82 3.53
CA GLY A 297 27.57 12.95 2.18
C GLY A 297 27.45 11.61 1.44
N ARG A 298 28.48 10.77 1.53
CA ARG A 298 28.45 9.41 0.97
C ARG A 298 27.38 8.54 1.65
N LYS A 299 27.30 8.56 2.98
CA LYS A 299 26.27 7.84 3.76
C LYS A 299 24.87 8.32 3.38
N TRP A 300 24.68 9.61 3.18
CA TRP A 300 23.42 10.19 2.74
C TRP A 300 23.00 9.63 1.38
N LEU A 301 23.89 9.69 0.38
CA LEU A 301 23.61 9.18 -0.97
C LEU A 301 23.33 7.66 -0.95
N TYR A 302 24.17 6.90 -0.25
CA TYR A 302 24.04 5.45 -0.14
C TYR A 302 22.70 5.04 0.45
N ASN A 303 22.32 5.64 1.58
CA ASN A 303 21.05 5.33 2.24
C ASN A 303 19.82 5.76 1.43
N ARG A 304 19.98 6.72 0.51
CA ARG A 304 18.86 7.25 -0.27
C ARG A 304 18.57 6.46 -1.54
N PHE A 305 19.60 6.05 -2.28
CA PHE A 305 19.43 5.45 -3.62
C PHE A 305 20.11 4.08 -3.80
N LEU A 306 21.22 3.83 -3.09
CA LEU A 306 22.08 2.66 -3.33
C LEU A 306 21.81 1.49 -2.37
N ASN A 307 21.16 1.74 -1.23
CA ASN A 307 20.91 0.73 -0.21
C ASN A 307 19.64 -0.09 -0.54
N PRO A 308 19.74 -1.42 -0.76
CA PRO A 308 18.59 -2.28 -1.09
C PRO A 308 17.50 -2.32 0.00
N ARG A 309 17.86 -2.02 1.25
CA ARG A 309 16.90 -2.03 2.37
C ARG A 309 15.97 -0.81 2.35
N SER A 310 16.43 0.33 1.84
CA SER A 310 15.69 1.60 1.81
C SER A 310 15.13 1.91 0.43
N TYR A 311 15.85 1.52 -0.64
CA TYR A 311 15.50 1.80 -2.02
C TYR A 311 15.30 0.52 -2.81
N ASP A 312 14.22 0.44 -3.57
CA ASP A 312 13.86 -0.71 -4.40
C ASP A 312 13.05 -0.25 -5.62
N LEU A 313 13.58 -0.51 -6.82
CA LEU A 313 12.87 -0.34 -8.10
C LEU A 313 11.88 -1.48 -8.34
N GLY A 314 12.10 -2.64 -7.72
CA GLY A 314 11.44 -3.89 -8.08
C GLY A 314 11.93 -4.46 -9.42
N LYS A 315 11.66 -5.75 -9.66
CA LYS A 315 12.07 -6.45 -10.89
C LYS A 315 11.49 -5.79 -12.15
N HIS A 316 10.20 -5.45 -12.12
CA HIS A 316 9.54 -4.78 -13.24
C HIS A 316 10.08 -3.36 -13.47
N GLY A 317 10.35 -2.60 -12.40
CA GLY A 317 10.93 -1.27 -12.52
C GLY A 317 12.31 -1.31 -13.18
N ARG A 318 13.17 -2.24 -12.75
CA ARG A 318 14.48 -2.46 -13.38
C ARG A 318 14.35 -2.83 -14.87
N LEU A 319 13.43 -3.73 -15.23
CA LEU A 319 13.17 -4.08 -16.63
C LEU A 319 12.68 -2.87 -17.45
N SER A 320 11.83 -2.02 -16.86
CA SER A 320 11.34 -0.79 -17.51
C SER A 320 12.50 0.18 -17.79
N PHE A 321 13.39 0.40 -16.81
CA PHE A 321 14.61 1.20 -16.99
C PHE A 321 15.48 0.66 -18.12
N ASN A 322 15.77 -0.63 -18.09
CA ASN A 322 16.61 -1.29 -19.08
C ASN A 322 16.05 -1.16 -20.49
N ARG A 323 14.75 -1.41 -20.67
CA ARG A 323 14.07 -1.28 -21.98
C ARG A 323 14.08 0.16 -22.49
N LYS A 324 13.84 1.14 -21.61
CA LYS A 324 13.76 2.56 -22.00
C LYS A 324 15.13 3.17 -22.30
N LEU A 325 16.15 2.83 -21.51
CA LEU A 325 17.50 3.39 -21.63
C LEU A 325 18.44 2.54 -22.50
N GLY A 326 18.03 1.33 -22.91
CA GLY A 326 18.88 0.40 -23.66
C GLY A 326 19.99 -0.24 -22.82
N LEU A 327 19.76 -0.40 -21.51
CA LEU A 327 20.75 -0.95 -20.58
C LEU A 327 20.61 -2.47 -20.44
N ASN A 328 21.74 -3.18 -20.36
CA ASN A 328 21.78 -4.62 -20.11
C ASN A 328 22.20 -4.95 -18.66
N ILE A 329 21.51 -4.37 -17.68
CA ILE A 329 21.75 -4.62 -16.24
C ILE A 329 20.86 -5.79 -15.78
N SER A 330 21.37 -6.66 -14.90
CA SER A 330 20.58 -7.77 -14.37
C SER A 330 19.29 -7.30 -13.68
N ALA A 331 18.19 -8.02 -13.90
CA ALA A 331 16.90 -7.77 -13.24
C ALA A 331 16.95 -7.98 -11.71
N THR A 332 17.99 -8.64 -11.19
CA THR A 332 18.22 -8.81 -9.75
C THR A 332 18.74 -7.54 -9.07
N GLN A 333 19.35 -6.62 -9.82
CA GLN A 333 19.84 -5.36 -9.29
C GLN A 333 18.69 -4.35 -9.20
N THR A 334 18.09 -4.20 -8.02
CA THR A 334 16.91 -3.33 -7.85
C THR A 334 17.22 -1.93 -7.30
N THR A 335 18.47 -1.62 -7.00
CA THR A 335 18.91 -0.28 -6.58
C THR A 335 19.32 0.58 -7.77
N LEU A 336 19.26 1.91 -7.64
CA LEU A 336 19.63 2.82 -8.73
C LEU A 336 21.15 2.80 -8.96
N THR A 337 21.58 2.85 -10.22
CA THR A 337 23.01 2.87 -10.60
C THR A 337 23.41 4.22 -11.19
N GLY A 338 24.71 4.53 -11.19
CA GLY A 338 25.22 5.73 -11.86
C GLY A 338 24.90 5.73 -13.35
N LEU A 339 24.99 4.56 -14.01
CA LEU A 339 24.64 4.41 -15.43
C LEU A 339 23.17 4.74 -15.70
N ASP A 340 22.25 4.33 -14.83
CA ASP A 340 20.83 4.67 -14.98
C ASP A 340 20.63 6.18 -15.08
N VAL A 341 21.29 6.95 -14.21
CA VAL A 341 21.16 8.41 -14.17
C VAL A 341 21.86 9.07 -15.36
N LEU A 342 23.01 8.52 -15.79
CA LEU A 342 23.76 9.01 -16.93
C LEU A 342 22.96 8.89 -18.24
N TYR A 343 22.49 7.68 -18.55
CA TYR A 343 21.68 7.43 -19.74
C TYR A 343 20.31 8.11 -19.65
N ALA A 344 19.75 8.24 -18.44
CA ALA A 344 18.55 9.03 -18.24
C ALA A 344 18.74 10.50 -18.65
N THR A 345 19.88 11.08 -18.30
CA THR A 345 20.27 12.45 -18.64
C THR A 345 20.50 12.60 -20.15
N ASP A 346 21.20 11.66 -20.79
CA ASP A 346 21.40 11.66 -22.25
C ASP A 346 20.05 11.58 -22.99
N TYR A 347 19.13 10.74 -22.53
CA TYR A 347 17.80 10.67 -23.12
C TYR A 347 17.00 11.96 -22.90
N LEU A 348 17.14 12.64 -21.76
CA LEU A 348 16.51 13.95 -21.54
C LEU A 348 17.01 15.00 -22.55
N ILE A 349 18.31 14.98 -22.85
CA ILE A 349 18.91 15.85 -23.89
C ILE A 349 18.34 15.50 -25.28
N LYS A 350 18.15 14.21 -25.59
CA LYS A 350 17.51 13.77 -26.84
C LYS A 350 16.06 14.24 -26.95
N VAL A 351 15.32 14.27 -25.84
CA VAL A 351 13.93 14.78 -25.82
C VAL A 351 13.93 16.29 -26.08
N GLU A 352 14.84 17.06 -25.47
CA GLU A 352 14.94 18.51 -25.73
C GLU A 352 15.26 18.82 -27.20
N LYS A 353 16.11 18.00 -27.83
CA LYS A 353 16.43 18.10 -29.26
C LYS A 353 15.32 17.59 -30.20
N GLY A 354 14.23 17.04 -29.67
CA GLY A 354 13.15 16.45 -30.47
C GLY A 354 13.51 15.11 -31.13
N ILE A 355 14.64 14.50 -30.80
CA ILE A 355 15.06 13.19 -31.33
C ILE A 355 14.28 12.06 -30.65
N ALA A 356 13.95 12.23 -29.37
CA ALA A 356 13.23 11.24 -28.57
C ALA A 356 11.81 11.73 -28.20
N LYS A 357 10.87 10.78 -28.10
CA LYS A 357 9.48 11.05 -27.73
C LYS A 357 9.29 11.17 -26.21
N ILE A 358 8.33 12.00 -25.84
CA ILE A 358 7.81 12.20 -24.47
C ILE A 358 6.93 11.00 -24.08
N ASP A 359 6.83 10.71 -22.79
CA ASP A 359 5.97 9.65 -22.27
C ASP A 359 4.58 10.16 -21.88
N ASP A 360 3.55 9.43 -22.28
CA ASP A 360 2.21 9.59 -21.72
C ASP A 360 2.08 8.81 -20.41
N ILE A 361 1.85 9.52 -19.32
CA ILE A 361 1.83 8.97 -17.96
C ILE A 361 0.42 8.49 -17.55
N ASP A 362 -0.61 8.89 -18.28
CA ASP A 362 -1.98 8.46 -18.01
C ASP A 362 -2.32 7.15 -18.72
N HIS A 363 -1.53 6.75 -19.72
CA HIS A 363 -1.55 5.41 -20.29
C HIS A 363 -1.49 4.31 -19.22
N LEU A 364 -2.41 3.34 -19.25
CA LEU A 364 -2.49 2.29 -18.22
C LEU A 364 -1.27 1.36 -18.17
N LYS A 365 -0.45 1.27 -19.23
CA LYS A 365 0.88 0.61 -19.19
C LYS A 365 1.82 1.21 -18.14
N ASN A 366 1.67 2.52 -17.91
CA ASN A 366 2.47 3.31 -16.97
C ASN A 366 1.78 3.47 -15.61
N ARG A 367 0.62 2.82 -15.43
CA ARG A 367 -0.14 2.82 -14.18
C ARG A 367 -0.22 1.40 -13.60
N ARG A 368 -0.16 1.32 -12.28
CA ARG A 368 -0.23 0.07 -11.52
C ARG A 368 -1.25 0.19 -10.40
N VAL A 369 -2.07 -0.84 -10.25
CA VAL A 369 -2.99 -1.02 -9.14
C VAL A 369 -2.25 -1.68 -7.99
N ARG A 370 -2.29 -1.05 -6.81
CA ARG A 370 -1.99 -1.67 -5.52
C ARG A 370 -3.30 -2.15 -4.92
N THR A 371 -3.40 -3.46 -4.77
CA THR A 371 -4.53 -4.12 -4.14
C THR A 371 -4.44 -4.04 -2.62
N SER A 372 -5.54 -4.37 -1.94
CA SER A 372 -5.63 -4.28 -0.47
C SER A 372 -4.56 -5.09 0.26
N GLY A 373 -4.23 -6.30 -0.21
CA GLY A 373 -3.19 -7.13 0.38
C GLY A 373 -1.80 -6.52 0.27
N GLU A 374 -1.46 -5.92 -0.87
CA GLU A 374 -0.17 -5.23 -1.05
C GLU A 374 -0.08 -3.97 -0.18
N LEU A 375 -1.17 -3.21 -0.06
CA LEU A 375 -1.22 -2.05 0.84
C LEU A 375 -0.98 -2.46 2.29
N ILE A 376 -1.59 -3.55 2.75
CA ILE A 376 -1.34 -4.11 4.08
C ILE A 376 0.11 -4.61 4.20
N GLN A 377 0.66 -5.27 3.16
CA GLN A 377 2.05 -5.74 3.14
C GLN A 377 3.03 -4.59 3.37
N ILE A 378 2.84 -3.46 2.68
CA ILE A 378 3.67 -2.26 2.86
C ILE A 378 3.65 -1.78 4.31
N GLN A 379 2.47 -1.78 4.94
CA GLN A 379 2.30 -1.32 6.33
C GLN A 379 2.88 -2.31 7.34
N ILE A 380 2.79 -3.60 7.06
CA ILE A 380 3.50 -4.65 7.81
C ILE A 380 5.01 -4.42 7.71
N GLY A 381 5.53 -4.12 6.52
CA GLY A 381 6.93 -3.75 6.33
C GLY A 381 7.35 -2.54 7.18
N VAL A 382 6.52 -1.49 7.26
CA VAL A 382 6.76 -0.34 8.15
C VAL A 382 6.73 -0.75 9.63
N GLY A 383 5.77 -1.59 10.03
CA GLY A 383 5.67 -2.12 11.39
C GLY A 383 6.89 -2.96 11.78
N LEU A 384 7.40 -3.78 10.87
CA LEU A 384 8.61 -4.59 11.06
C LEU A 384 9.88 -3.74 11.13
N VAL A 385 9.98 -2.63 10.37
CA VAL A 385 11.11 -1.69 10.52
C VAL A 385 11.11 -1.02 11.90
N ARG A 386 9.93 -0.64 12.41
CA ARG A 386 9.79 -0.10 13.78
C ARG A 386 10.16 -1.16 14.82
N LEU A 387 9.74 -2.41 14.60
CA LEU A 387 10.06 -3.54 15.47
C LEU A 387 11.57 -3.86 15.46
N GLU A 388 12.19 -3.90 14.28
CA GLU A 388 13.64 -4.11 14.11
C GLU A 388 14.43 -3.06 14.87
N LYS A 389 14.05 -1.79 14.76
CA LYS A 389 14.72 -0.71 15.50
C LYS A 389 14.60 -0.92 17.01
N SER A 390 13.39 -1.24 17.50
CA SER A 390 13.17 -1.54 18.92
C SER A 390 14.04 -2.71 19.39
N ILE A 391 14.08 -3.80 18.61
CA ILE A 391 14.90 -4.98 18.91
C ILE A 391 16.37 -4.59 18.97
N ARG A 392 16.89 -3.90 17.94
CA ARG A 392 18.29 -3.46 17.90
C ARG A 392 18.65 -2.58 19.09
N ASP A 393 17.79 -1.62 19.45
CA ASP A 393 18.03 -0.74 20.60
C ASP A 393 18.08 -1.54 21.91
N THR A 394 17.22 -2.56 22.08
CA THR A 394 17.26 -3.44 23.25
C THR A 394 18.50 -4.35 23.28
N LEU A 395 18.92 -4.90 22.14
CA LEU A 395 20.14 -5.71 22.02
C LEU A 395 21.38 -4.88 22.35
N ASN A 396 21.48 -3.66 21.80
CA ASN A 396 22.56 -2.73 22.08
C ASN A 396 22.66 -2.46 23.60
N LYS A 397 21.53 -2.15 24.25
CA LYS A 397 21.47 -1.94 25.71
C LYS A 397 21.93 -3.16 26.49
N THR A 398 21.50 -4.37 26.10
CA THR A 398 21.96 -5.60 26.77
C THR A 398 23.47 -5.79 26.63
N SER A 399 24.05 -5.56 25.44
CA SER A 399 25.50 -5.71 25.26
C SER A 399 26.31 -4.69 26.04
N LEU A 400 25.81 -3.46 26.18
CA LEU A 400 26.46 -2.43 26.98
C LEU A 400 26.45 -2.80 28.47
N LEU A 401 25.31 -3.30 28.96
CA LEU A 401 25.21 -3.82 30.33
C LEU A 401 26.17 -5.00 30.58
N ARG A 402 26.29 -5.92 29.60
CA ARG A 402 27.25 -7.03 29.66
C ARG A 402 28.69 -6.55 29.71
N SER A 403 29.08 -5.58 28.87
CA SER A 403 30.45 -5.04 28.90
C SER A 403 30.74 -4.34 30.22
N ASN A 404 29.80 -3.57 30.76
CA ASN A 404 29.99 -2.89 32.04
C ASN A 404 30.12 -3.86 33.21
N TYR A 405 29.35 -4.95 33.21
CA TYR A 405 29.43 -5.99 34.25
C TYR A 405 30.72 -6.80 34.16
N ALA A 406 31.19 -7.11 32.94
CA ALA A 406 32.48 -7.76 32.73
C ALA A 406 33.66 -6.89 33.19
N SER A 407 33.62 -5.59 32.91
CA SER A 407 34.61 -4.62 33.41
C SER A 407 34.60 -4.52 34.94
N PHE A 408 33.42 -4.52 35.56
CA PHE A 408 33.26 -4.47 37.01
C PHE A 408 33.83 -5.72 37.71
N ASN A 409 33.58 -6.92 37.16
CA ASN A 409 34.13 -8.16 37.71
C ASN A 409 35.64 -8.33 37.51
N SER A 410 36.23 -7.67 36.50
CA SER A 410 37.68 -7.68 36.29
C SER A 410 38.47 -6.80 37.28
N GLN A 411 37.77 -5.92 38.02
CA GLN A 411 38.38 -5.03 39.02
C GLN A 411 38.27 -5.55 40.46
N MET A 412 37.65 -6.71 40.69
CA MET A 412 37.64 -7.37 42.00
C MET A 412 38.98 -8.10 42.22
N PRO A 413 39.73 -7.83 43.31
CA PRO A 413 40.95 -8.58 43.60
C PRO A 413 40.60 -10.05 43.84
N LYS A 414 41.30 -10.96 43.15
CA LYS A 414 41.23 -12.40 43.43
C LYS A 414 41.78 -12.63 44.84
N GLY A 415 40.89 -12.72 45.83
CA GLY A 415 41.25 -13.05 47.20
C GLY A 415 41.90 -14.43 47.25
N ASN A 416 43.13 -14.47 47.77
CA ASN A 416 43.88 -15.70 48.00
C ASN A 416 43.08 -16.67 48.87
N SER A 417 43.03 -17.92 48.41
CA SER A 417 42.66 -19.09 49.18
C SER A 417 43.58 -19.23 50.40
N GLY A 418 43.02 -18.96 51.58
CA GLY A 418 43.67 -19.13 52.87
C GLY A 418 42.64 -19.41 53.96
N ILE A 419 41.80 -20.43 53.76
CA ILE A 419 40.89 -20.91 54.80
C ILE A 419 41.72 -21.81 55.73
N ARG A 420 42.23 -21.25 56.84
CA ARG A 420 42.60 -22.04 58.01
C ARG A 420 41.32 -22.31 58.79
N ALA A 421 40.99 -23.59 58.91
CA ALA A 421 39.94 -24.10 59.76
C ALA A 421 40.26 -23.79 61.23
N PHE A 422 39.29 -23.23 61.96
CA PHE A 422 39.11 -23.52 63.38
C PHE A 422 37.63 -23.73 63.64
N GLY A 423 37.35 -24.92 64.16
CA GLY A 423 36.03 -25.39 64.55
C GLY A 423 35.58 -24.85 65.91
N PRO A 424 34.46 -25.40 66.43
CA PRO A 424 33.49 -24.70 67.25
C PRO A 424 33.80 -24.83 68.74
N ASN A 425 33.61 -23.77 69.53
CA ASN A 425 33.28 -23.83 70.95
C ASN A 425 33.10 -22.41 71.55
N GLY A 426 31.92 -22.17 72.14
CA GLY A 426 31.79 -21.36 73.36
C GLY A 426 31.30 -19.91 73.24
N PRO A 427 30.66 -19.36 74.30
CA PRO A 427 29.41 -18.61 74.16
C PRO A 427 29.37 -17.22 74.85
N LEU A 428 28.23 -16.52 74.65
CA LEU A 428 27.49 -15.63 75.57
C LEU A 428 28.21 -14.61 76.48
N GLY A 429 27.70 -13.36 76.42
CA GLY A 429 27.80 -12.29 77.44
C GLY A 429 28.57 -11.07 76.91
N ALA A 430 28.23 -9.80 77.16
CA ALA A 430 27.16 -9.11 77.88
C ALA A 430 27.43 -7.59 77.71
N GLY A 431 26.39 -6.76 77.74
CA GLY A 431 26.43 -5.35 78.21
C GLY A 431 27.13 -4.29 77.35
N PHE A 432 26.36 -3.32 76.85
CA PHE A 432 26.14 -2.02 77.53
C PHE A 432 25.59 -0.96 76.56
N SER A 433 24.56 -0.27 77.05
CA SER A 433 23.86 0.88 76.49
C SER A 433 24.42 2.21 77.01
N GLN A 434 23.92 3.31 76.43
CA GLN A 434 24.15 4.75 76.71
C GLN A 434 25.31 5.33 75.90
N GLY A 435 25.23 6.49 75.27
CA GLY A 435 24.33 7.65 75.37
C GLY A 435 24.96 8.79 74.54
N PRO A 436 24.33 9.97 74.45
CA PRO A 436 24.23 10.80 73.23
C PRO A 436 25.23 11.97 73.17
N MET A 437 25.25 12.74 72.06
CA MET A 437 25.61 14.17 72.01
C MET A 437 25.36 14.82 70.63
N ASP A 438 24.37 15.71 70.60
CA ASP A 438 24.33 17.12 70.16
C ASP A 438 24.91 17.67 68.82
N PHE A 439 23.97 18.29 68.10
CA PHE A 439 23.91 19.60 67.40
C PHE A 439 25.11 20.55 67.29
N ALA A 440 25.26 21.14 66.08
CA ALA A 440 25.38 22.59 65.79
C ALA A 440 25.26 22.82 64.26
N LEU A 441 24.20 23.47 63.74
CA LEU A 441 24.05 24.91 63.42
C LEU A 441 25.02 25.46 62.36
N ASP A 442 24.49 25.89 61.19
CA ASP A 442 24.56 27.30 60.81
C ASP A 442 23.54 27.73 59.71
N LYS A 443 23.21 29.03 59.76
CA LYS A 443 22.07 29.78 59.19
C LYS A 443 22.22 30.17 57.70
N VAL A 444 21.10 30.48 57.01
CA VAL A 444 20.80 31.80 56.38
C VAL A 444 19.27 31.96 56.15
N ASN A 445 18.77 33.13 56.54
CA ASN A 445 17.42 33.74 56.42
C ASN A 445 16.77 33.64 55.01
N GLY A 446 15.45 33.69 54.77
CA GLY A 446 14.30 34.19 55.52
C GLY A 446 13.67 35.37 54.78
N GLN A 447 12.50 35.18 54.13
CA GLN A 447 11.41 36.17 54.01
C GLN A 447 10.13 35.57 53.39
N ARG A 448 9.03 35.67 54.15
CA ARG A 448 7.60 35.50 53.79
C ARG A 448 7.07 36.86 53.23
N PRO A 449 5.81 37.05 52.73
CA PRO A 449 4.59 36.33 53.14
C PRO A 449 3.43 36.15 52.13
N LEU A 450 2.45 35.34 52.59
CA LEU A 450 0.97 35.43 52.47
C LEU A 450 0.29 35.59 51.09
N GLY A 451 -0.73 34.74 50.88
CA GLY A 451 -1.77 34.97 49.88
C GLY A 451 -2.49 33.71 49.42
N GLU A 452 -3.50 33.29 50.17
CA GLU A 452 -4.56 32.38 49.70
C GLU A 452 -5.28 32.98 48.48
N THR A 453 -5.67 32.15 47.52
CA THR A 453 -7.03 32.19 46.93
C THR A 453 -7.25 31.00 45.98
N ASP A 454 -8.40 30.36 46.19
CA ASP A 454 -9.02 29.33 45.38
C ASP A 454 -9.31 29.79 43.95
N ALA A 455 -8.86 29.03 42.94
CA ALA A 455 -9.48 29.00 41.62
C ALA A 455 -8.96 27.82 40.78
N GLU A 456 -9.46 26.60 40.98
CA GLU A 456 -9.50 25.57 39.92
C GLU A 456 -10.47 24.41 40.26
N ARG A 457 -11.76 24.75 40.33
CA ARG A 457 -12.88 23.79 40.20
C ARG A 457 -14.00 24.38 39.33
N ALA A 458 -13.84 24.24 38.02
CA ALA A 458 -14.90 24.27 37.01
C ALA A 458 -14.24 23.69 35.73
N ILE A 459 -14.78 22.78 34.93
CA ILE A 459 -16.11 22.70 34.35
C ILE A 459 -16.37 21.22 34.01
N ALA A 460 -17.30 20.59 34.73
CA ALA A 460 -17.96 19.37 34.32
C ALA A 460 -19.45 19.57 34.59
N ARG A 461 -20.19 20.09 33.59
CA ARG A 461 -21.67 20.07 33.47
C ARG A 461 -22.09 20.92 32.28
N LYS A 462 -22.64 20.28 31.24
CA LYS A 462 -23.75 20.74 30.37
C LYS A 462 -23.84 19.86 29.11
N ALA A 463 -24.69 18.84 29.16
CA ALA A 463 -25.34 18.24 27.98
C ALA A 463 -26.49 17.35 28.45
N SER A 464 -27.52 17.97 29.01
CA SER A 464 -28.84 17.36 29.24
C SER A 464 -29.86 18.25 28.54
N ALA A 465 -30.05 18.00 27.25
CA ALA A 465 -31.13 18.63 26.48
C ALA A 465 -32.38 17.75 26.61
N LYS A 466 -33.39 18.33 27.29
CA LYS A 466 -34.77 17.89 27.33
C LYS A 466 -35.32 17.77 25.90
N VAL A 467 -35.89 16.61 25.56
CA VAL A 467 -36.85 16.48 24.46
C VAL A 467 -38.23 16.55 25.08
N THR A 468 -38.91 17.67 24.87
CA THR A 468 -40.31 17.91 25.21
C THR A 468 -41.18 17.35 24.09
N LEU A 469 -42.06 16.40 24.44
CA LEU A 469 -43.21 16.02 23.63
C LEU A 469 -44.25 17.15 23.64
N PRO A 470 -44.95 17.39 22.53
CA PRO A 470 -46.32 17.88 22.58
C PRO A 470 -47.31 16.78 22.16
N LYS A 471 -48.36 16.64 22.96
CA LYS A 471 -49.62 15.98 22.63
C LYS A 471 -50.68 17.05 22.38
N GLU A 472 -51.66 16.66 21.55
CA GLU A 472 -53.01 17.22 21.35
C GLU A 472 -53.20 18.45 20.42
N LEU A 473 -53.86 18.19 19.29
CA LEU A 473 -55.20 18.72 19.02
C LEU A 473 -55.92 17.89 17.96
N ALA A 474 -57.20 17.66 18.23
CA ALA A 474 -58.16 16.88 17.48
C ALA A 474 -58.87 17.71 16.39
N GLY A 475 -59.50 17.01 15.45
CA GLY A 475 -60.76 17.44 14.83
C GLY A 475 -60.74 17.77 13.34
N VAL A 476 -61.84 17.37 12.69
CA VAL A 476 -62.26 17.58 11.29
C VAL A 476 -61.68 16.55 10.29
N GLY A 477 -62.41 15.57 9.76
CA GLY A 477 -63.84 15.28 9.77
C GLY A 477 -64.55 15.71 8.47
N VAL A 478 -64.31 15.00 7.36
CA VAL A 478 -65.19 14.82 6.16
C VAL A 478 -64.67 13.54 5.50
N GLY A 479 -65.39 12.42 5.30
CA GLY A 479 -66.75 12.25 4.78
C GLY A 479 -66.66 11.85 3.30
N VAL A 480 -67.47 10.87 2.85
CA VAL A 480 -67.55 10.27 1.49
C VAL A 480 -66.62 9.06 1.30
N GLY A 481 -67.05 7.85 1.00
CA GLY A 481 -68.36 7.25 0.74
C GLY A 481 -68.09 5.82 0.27
N VAL A 482 -68.52 4.82 1.04
CA VAL A 482 -68.38 3.40 0.69
C VAL A 482 -69.52 3.03 -0.25
N GLY A 483 -69.18 2.86 -1.54
CA GLY A 483 -70.06 2.26 -2.53
C GLY A 483 -69.75 0.78 -2.67
N VAL A 484 -70.64 -0.06 -2.13
CA VAL A 484 -70.70 -1.50 -2.35
C VAL A 484 -71.27 -1.73 -3.76
N GLY A 485 -70.61 -2.56 -4.55
CA GLY A 485 -71.10 -3.02 -5.85
C GLY A 485 -70.46 -4.34 -6.21
N GLY A 486 -71.07 -5.43 -5.78
CA GLY A 486 -70.69 -6.78 -6.17
C GLY A 486 -71.09 -7.07 -7.61
N PHE A 487 -70.27 -7.84 -8.32
CA PHE A 487 -70.72 -8.68 -9.43
C PHE A 487 -69.77 -9.88 -9.57
N SER A 488 -70.38 -11.05 -9.66
CA SER A 488 -69.88 -12.33 -10.16
C SER A 488 -71.14 -13.07 -10.63
N PRO A 489 -71.07 -14.17 -11.40
CA PRO A 489 -70.07 -14.60 -12.38
C PRO A 489 -70.73 -14.94 -13.74
N LEU A 490 -69.96 -15.12 -14.81
CA LEU A 490 -70.42 -15.89 -15.98
C LEU A 490 -69.31 -16.82 -16.50
N THR A 491 -69.70 -18.09 -16.57
CA THR A 491 -69.21 -19.25 -17.34
C THR A 491 -69.00 -18.91 -18.83
N ALA A 492 -68.19 -19.61 -19.65
CA ALA A 492 -68.16 -21.06 -19.86
C ALA A 492 -66.95 -21.49 -20.73
N GLU A 493 -66.65 -22.80 -20.65
CA GLU A 493 -66.09 -23.70 -21.69
C GLU A 493 -64.68 -23.43 -22.24
N GLY A 494 -63.74 -24.37 -22.31
CA GLY A 494 -63.82 -25.83 -22.34
C GLY A 494 -62.93 -26.30 -23.50
N LEU A 495 -61.92 -27.14 -23.24
CA LEU A 495 -61.35 -28.11 -24.20
C LEU A 495 -60.30 -28.96 -23.47
N ARG A 496 -60.54 -30.27 -23.51
CA ARG A 496 -59.73 -31.35 -22.91
C ARG A 496 -59.00 -32.15 -24.02
N PRO A 497 -58.07 -33.06 -23.65
CA PRO A 497 -56.90 -33.41 -24.44
C PRO A 497 -56.95 -34.80 -25.09
N LEU A 498 -56.15 -34.96 -26.15
CA LEU A 498 -55.65 -36.20 -26.79
C LEU A 498 -54.32 -35.77 -27.46
N ASP A 499 -53.21 -36.49 -27.57
CA ASP A 499 -52.92 -37.92 -27.53
C ASP A 499 -51.40 -38.13 -27.55
N SER A 500 -50.99 -39.41 -27.56
CA SER A 500 -49.72 -39.99 -28.05
C SER A 500 -48.64 -40.28 -27.00
N ALA A 501 -48.43 -41.55 -26.62
CA ALA A 501 -47.89 -42.70 -27.38
C ALA A 501 -46.41 -42.91 -27.01
N SER A 502 -46.22 -43.81 -26.06
CA SER A 502 -44.95 -44.41 -25.69
C SER A 502 -44.58 -45.51 -26.68
N ALA A 503 -43.49 -45.30 -27.42
CA ALA A 503 -42.79 -46.34 -28.16
C ALA A 503 -41.35 -46.48 -27.61
N LYS A 504 -41.11 -47.61 -26.93
CA LYS A 504 -39.78 -48.13 -26.61
C LYS A 504 -39.23 -48.83 -27.85
N LEU A 505 -38.02 -48.49 -28.27
CA LEU A 505 -37.20 -49.33 -29.13
C LEU A 505 -35.86 -49.59 -28.46
N THR A 506 -35.49 -50.86 -28.50
CA THR A 506 -34.31 -51.54 -27.96
C THR A 506 -33.06 -51.33 -28.85
N PRO A 507 -31.87 -51.78 -28.41
CA PRO A 507 -30.58 -51.24 -28.83
C PRO A 507 -29.93 -52.04 -29.97
N SER A 508 -28.97 -51.42 -30.66
CA SER A 508 -28.02 -52.14 -31.53
C SER A 508 -26.60 -51.61 -31.36
N SER A 509 -25.71 -52.57 -31.23
CA SER A 509 -24.27 -52.57 -30.98
C SER A 509 -23.39 -52.30 -32.23
N GLY A 510 -22.12 -51.97 -31.97
CA GLY A 510 -20.97 -52.07 -32.89
C GLY A 510 -20.51 -50.70 -33.42
N GLU A 511 -19.23 -50.34 -33.50
CA GLU A 511 -17.95 -51.03 -33.31
C GLU A 511 -16.82 -49.98 -33.47
N ARG A 512 -15.63 -50.24 -32.88
CA ARG A 512 -14.27 -49.71 -33.20
C ARG A 512 -14.05 -48.19 -33.05
N GLY A 513 -13.08 -47.65 -32.31
CA GLY A 513 -11.76 -48.15 -31.92
C GLY A 513 -10.68 -47.40 -32.72
N VAL A 514 -10.23 -46.23 -32.25
CA VAL A 514 -8.93 -45.60 -32.62
C VAL A 514 -8.51 -44.62 -31.50
N ASP A 515 -7.33 -44.85 -30.91
CA ASP A 515 -6.66 -43.97 -29.96
C ASP A 515 -6.30 -42.60 -30.57
N PRO A 516 -6.18 -41.55 -29.73
CA PRO A 516 -4.97 -40.75 -29.84
C PRO A 516 -4.35 -40.37 -28.50
N VAL A 517 -3.06 -40.73 -28.37
CA VAL A 517 -1.94 -39.83 -28.11
C VAL A 517 -2.21 -38.61 -27.20
N SER A 518 -1.54 -38.64 -26.06
CA SER A 518 -1.36 -37.61 -25.04
C SER A 518 -1.18 -36.16 -25.53
N PRO A 519 -1.77 -35.20 -24.80
CA PRO A 519 -1.14 -33.91 -24.55
C PRO A 519 -0.94 -33.61 -23.06
N GLU A 520 0.13 -32.87 -22.81
CA GLU A 520 0.73 -32.48 -21.54
C GLU A 520 -0.27 -31.91 -20.50
N ALA A 521 -0.08 -32.35 -19.26
CA ALA A 521 -0.94 -32.08 -18.13
C ALA A 521 -0.83 -30.64 -17.59
N ASN A 522 -2.00 -30.03 -17.43
CA ASN A 522 -2.28 -28.86 -16.61
C ASN A 522 -2.02 -29.18 -15.11
N PRO A 523 -1.26 -28.38 -14.34
CA PRO A 523 -0.89 -28.72 -12.96
C PRO A 523 -1.96 -28.33 -11.91
N LEU A 524 -3.25 -28.48 -12.21
CA LEU A 524 -4.35 -28.07 -11.32
C LEU A 524 -5.39 -29.15 -11.03
N ARG A 525 -5.07 -30.44 -11.25
CA ARG A 525 -6.02 -31.53 -10.98
C ARG A 525 -5.41 -32.82 -10.44
N ALA A 526 -4.37 -32.73 -9.63
CA ALA A 526 -3.92 -33.81 -8.76
C ALA A 526 -3.71 -33.22 -7.36
N LEU A 527 -4.67 -33.43 -6.46
CA LEU A 527 -4.55 -33.42 -4.98
C LEU A 527 -5.95 -33.59 -4.34
N SER A 528 -6.71 -34.59 -4.77
CA SER A 528 -7.88 -35.07 -4.02
C SER A 528 -7.69 -36.46 -3.41
N ASP A 529 -6.52 -37.09 -3.59
CA ASP A 529 -6.18 -38.36 -2.94
C ASP A 529 -4.82 -38.27 -2.26
N LEU A 530 -4.84 -37.77 -1.02
CA LEU A 530 -3.84 -38.08 -0.01
C LEU A 530 -4.58 -38.32 1.29
N ARG A 531 -4.87 -39.61 1.51
CA ARG A 531 -5.47 -40.19 2.70
C ARG A 531 -4.72 -39.68 3.94
N LEU A 532 -5.47 -39.04 4.84
CA LEU A 532 -5.08 -38.88 6.23
C LEU A 532 -4.97 -40.28 6.86
N GLY A 533 -3.74 -40.76 7.01
CA GLY A 533 -3.43 -41.93 7.81
C GLY A 533 -3.77 -41.68 9.28
N ALA A 534 -4.43 -42.67 9.87
CA ALA A 534 -4.91 -42.70 11.24
C ALA A 534 -3.80 -42.46 12.29
N LEU A 535 -4.17 -41.80 13.40
CA LEU A 535 -3.44 -41.80 14.66
C LEU A 535 -4.38 -42.26 15.80
N PRO A 536 -3.89 -43.03 16.79
CA PRO A 536 -4.72 -43.80 17.73
C PRO A 536 -5.26 -42.98 18.92
N PRO A 537 -6.24 -43.50 19.69
CA PRO A 537 -6.85 -42.80 20.81
C PRO A 537 -6.27 -43.26 22.15
N PHE A 538 -5.71 -42.37 22.98
CA PHE A 538 -5.45 -42.55 24.43
C PHE A 538 -5.09 -41.17 25.00
N GLY A 539 -5.48 -40.68 26.18
CA GLY A 539 -6.31 -41.15 27.28
C GLY A 539 -6.48 -39.97 28.26
N LEU A 540 -7.63 -39.88 28.91
CA LEU A 540 -8.00 -38.87 29.91
C LEU A 540 -7.25 -39.12 31.24
N LEU A 541 -6.73 -38.06 31.87
CA LEU A 541 -6.64 -37.97 33.33
C LEU A 541 -6.99 -36.55 33.81
N PRO A 542 -7.64 -36.41 35.00
CA PRO A 542 -8.36 -35.20 35.40
C PRO A 542 -7.51 -34.27 36.27
N PHE A 543 -7.76 -32.96 36.20
CA PHE A 543 -7.35 -32.03 37.26
C PHE A 543 -8.59 -31.36 37.85
N GLY A 544 -8.79 -31.64 39.13
CA GLY A 544 -9.94 -31.20 39.93
C GLY A 544 -9.94 -29.71 40.23
N PHE A 545 -11.16 -29.21 40.41
CA PHE A 545 -11.47 -27.93 41.02
C PHE A 545 -11.18 -27.96 42.52
N ASP A 546 -10.67 -26.86 43.06
CA ASP A 546 -11.01 -26.47 44.44
C ASP A 546 -11.15 -24.95 44.56
N GLN A 547 -12.09 -24.53 45.42
CA GLN A 547 -12.52 -23.14 45.64
C GLN A 547 -11.87 -22.51 46.89
N ARG A 548 -12.06 -21.17 46.99
CA ARG A 548 -11.87 -20.26 48.15
C ARG A 548 -10.43 -19.70 48.28
N GLU A 549 -10.17 -18.44 48.60
CA GLU A 549 -10.89 -17.42 49.39
C GLU A 549 -10.34 -16.00 49.10
N LYS A 550 -11.10 -14.94 49.42
CA LYS A 550 -10.65 -13.52 49.35
C LYS A 550 -9.81 -13.15 50.59
N PRO A 551 -8.93 -12.13 50.49
CA PRO A 551 -8.88 -11.16 51.58
C PRO A 551 -8.91 -9.69 51.14
N LYS A 552 -9.59 -8.88 51.96
CA LYS A 552 -9.54 -7.41 52.03
C LYS A 552 -8.37 -6.99 52.93
N GLY A 553 -7.74 -5.85 52.66
CA GLY A 553 -7.23 -4.97 53.71
C GLY A 553 -5.80 -4.41 53.60
N LYS A 554 -5.74 -3.07 53.45
CA LYS A 554 -4.71 -2.09 53.86
C LYS A 554 -3.40 -1.95 53.05
N ARG A 555 -3.26 -0.76 52.43
CA ARG A 555 -2.02 -0.16 51.92
C ARG A 555 -1.32 0.64 53.03
N GLN A 556 0.00 0.51 53.13
CA GLN A 556 0.95 1.51 53.65
C GLN A 556 2.30 1.38 52.89
N PRO A 557 3.16 2.44 52.86
CA PRO A 557 4.06 2.73 51.73
C PRO A 557 5.44 2.05 51.81
N LEU A 558 6.12 2.01 50.66
CA LEU A 558 7.50 1.51 50.50
C LEU A 558 8.52 2.35 51.27
N PRO A 559 9.56 1.72 51.85
CA PRO A 559 10.89 2.29 51.93
C PRO A 559 11.78 1.78 50.78
N SER A 560 12.59 2.70 50.26
CA SER A 560 13.59 2.51 49.21
C SER A 560 14.82 1.76 49.71
N THR A 561 15.06 0.56 49.17
CA THR A 561 16.40 -0.03 49.04
C THR A 561 16.54 -0.63 47.64
N LEU A 562 16.84 0.26 46.70
CA LEU A 562 17.08 0.02 45.27
C LEU A 562 18.54 -0.39 45.02
N VAL A 563 19.06 -1.39 45.72
CA VAL A 563 20.33 -2.03 45.35
C VAL A 563 20.23 -3.48 45.81
N ASN A 564 20.59 -4.44 44.95
CA ASN A 564 20.57 -5.89 45.18
C ASN A 564 19.26 -6.63 44.87
N LYS A 565 18.92 -6.70 43.58
CA LYS A 565 18.27 -7.87 42.97
C LYS A 565 18.44 -7.88 41.45
N VAL A 566 19.69 -7.86 40.98
CA VAL A 566 19.99 -8.38 39.63
C VAL A 566 20.25 -9.87 39.81
N LYS A 567 19.21 -10.69 39.60
CA LYS A 567 19.39 -12.14 39.55
C LYS A 567 20.36 -12.48 38.39
N PRO A 568 21.20 -13.52 38.53
CA PRO A 568 21.99 -14.04 37.42
C PRO A 568 21.05 -14.41 36.25
N PHE A 569 21.56 -14.27 35.04
CA PHE A 569 20.88 -14.46 33.75
C PHE A 569 20.44 -15.93 33.49
N GLU A 570 19.60 -16.50 34.36
CA GLU A 570 19.24 -17.93 34.29
C GLU A 570 18.11 -18.26 33.32
N ASP A 571 17.36 -17.28 32.80
CA ASP A 571 16.31 -17.55 31.81
C ASP A 571 16.43 -16.68 30.55
N LEU A 572 17.29 -17.11 29.62
CA LEU A 572 17.28 -16.65 28.22
C LEU A 572 15.87 -16.73 27.60
N SER A 573 15.04 -17.64 28.10
CA SER A 573 13.64 -17.86 27.71
C SER A 573 12.71 -16.67 28.06
N LEU A 574 12.88 -16.05 29.24
CA LEU A 574 12.14 -14.85 29.66
C LEU A 574 12.66 -13.60 28.93
N LEU A 575 13.96 -13.55 28.69
CA LEU A 575 14.63 -12.45 28.00
C LEU A 575 14.14 -12.28 26.56
N MET A 576 13.88 -13.39 25.86
CA MET A 576 13.41 -13.36 24.47
C MET A 576 12.05 -12.66 24.30
N ASN A 577 11.15 -12.83 25.27
CA ASN A 577 9.85 -12.13 25.30
C ASN A 577 10.02 -10.63 25.62
N SER A 578 11.10 -10.24 26.31
CA SER A 578 11.40 -8.84 26.61
C SER A 578 11.96 -8.06 25.40
N TYR A 579 12.59 -8.75 24.44
CA TYR A 579 13.19 -8.13 23.26
C TYR A 579 12.18 -7.74 22.19
N ILE A 580 11.08 -8.47 22.07
CA ILE A 580 10.12 -8.30 20.97
C ILE A 580 8.90 -7.52 21.47
N TYR A 581 8.94 -6.20 21.26
CA TYR A 581 7.86 -5.31 21.68
C TYR A 581 6.77 -5.18 20.61
N THR A 582 5.67 -5.91 20.80
CA THR A 582 4.57 -6.02 19.81
C THR A 582 3.80 -4.72 19.53
N LYS A 583 3.92 -3.70 20.41
CA LYS A 583 3.24 -2.40 20.23
C LYS A 583 3.70 -1.69 18.96
N ALA A 584 4.99 -1.80 18.59
CA ALA A 584 5.53 -1.15 17.40
C ALA A 584 4.85 -1.65 16.12
N PHE A 585 4.68 -2.97 16.01
CA PHE A 585 4.00 -3.63 14.91
C PHE A 585 2.50 -3.29 14.88
N ASN A 586 1.81 -3.47 16.01
CA ASN A 586 0.37 -3.21 16.13
C ASN A 586 0.01 -1.74 15.88
N SER A 587 0.91 -0.81 16.24
CA SER A 587 0.70 0.62 16.00
C SER A 587 0.69 0.96 14.51
N ALA A 588 1.56 0.36 13.70
CA ALA A 588 1.61 0.63 12.26
C ALA A 588 0.33 0.15 11.55
N ILE A 589 -0.15 -1.05 11.91
CA ILE A 589 -1.42 -1.58 11.39
C ILE A 589 -2.59 -0.68 11.80
N ARG A 590 -2.65 -0.29 13.08
CA ARG A 590 -3.72 0.59 13.59
C ARG A 590 -3.72 1.96 12.91
N GLU A 591 -2.53 2.53 12.68
CA GLU A 591 -2.36 3.79 11.95
C GLU A 591 -2.94 3.66 10.54
N PHE A 592 -2.58 2.63 9.78
CA PHE A 592 -3.14 2.42 8.44
C PHE A 592 -4.66 2.32 8.43
N PHE A 593 -5.25 1.44 9.25
CA PHE A 593 -6.70 1.25 9.23
C PHE A 593 -7.50 2.42 9.83
N GLY A 594 -6.86 3.23 10.68
CA GLY A 594 -7.48 4.36 11.34
C GLY A 594 -7.40 5.67 10.57
N THR A 595 -6.21 6.01 10.03
CA THR A 595 -5.94 7.32 9.43
C THR A 595 -5.80 7.32 7.92
N SER A 596 -5.56 6.16 7.29
CA SER A 596 -5.37 6.10 5.83
C SER A 596 -6.66 6.47 5.08
N PRO A 597 -6.60 7.36 4.08
CA PRO A 597 -7.76 7.67 3.24
C PRO A 597 -8.24 6.47 2.40
N LEU A 598 -7.42 5.43 2.28
CA LEU A 598 -7.76 4.19 1.56
C LEU A 598 -8.55 3.21 2.43
N SER A 599 -8.49 3.33 3.76
CA SER A 599 -9.27 2.52 4.70
C SER A 599 -10.56 3.26 5.05
N GLN A 600 -11.63 2.95 4.33
CA GLN A 600 -12.90 3.67 4.43
C GLN A 600 -13.94 2.83 5.16
N PHE A 601 -14.92 3.49 5.79
CA PHE A 601 -16.11 2.79 6.28
C PHE A 601 -16.86 2.16 5.11
N MET A 602 -17.33 0.93 5.30
CA MET A 602 -18.02 0.21 4.23
C MET A 602 -19.42 0.79 3.99
N ASP A 603 -19.66 1.27 2.76
CA ASP A 603 -20.98 1.57 2.22
C ASP A 603 -21.90 0.32 2.36
N GLN A 604 -22.89 0.41 3.23
CA GLN A 604 -23.76 -0.70 3.66
C GLN A 604 -25.24 -0.49 3.28
N ILE A 605 -25.53 0.50 2.44
CA ILE A 605 -26.91 0.86 2.08
C ILE A 605 -27.60 -0.31 1.38
N ASN A 606 -26.95 -0.88 0.37
CA ASN A 606 -27.47 -2.03 -0.36
C ASN A 606 -26.33 -2.93 -0.89
N PRO A 607 -26.64 -4.13 -1.43
CA PRO A 607 -25.62 -5.05 -1.93
C PRO A 607 -24.72 -4.49 -3.03
N LEU A 608 -25.26 -3.63 -3.89
CA LEU A 608 -24.52 -3.02 -5.00
C LEU A 608 -23.50 -1.99 -4.49
N ALA A 609 -23.87 -1.18 -3.50
CA ALA A 609 -23.00 -0.20 -2.85
C ALA A 609 -21.77 -0.90 -2.22
N GLU A 610 -21.98 -2.03 -1.55
CA GLU A 610 -20.91 -2.82 -0.97
C GLU A 610 -19.95 -3.37 -2.04
N LEU A 611 -20.49 -3.92 -3.14
CA LEU A 611 -19.71 -4.49 -4.23
C LEU A 611 -18.87 -3.45 -4.98
N THR A 612 -19.51 -2.35 -5.39
CA THR A 612 -18.88 -1.25 -6.12
C THR A 612 -17.75 -0.63 -5.30
N HIS A 613 -17.97 -0.42 -4.00
CA HIS A 613 -16.95 0.12 -3.11
C HIS A 613 -15.70 -0.78 -3.04
N LYS A 614 -15.85 -2.10 -3.01
CA LYS A 614 -14.70 -3.03 -2.99
C LYS A 614 -13.93 -3.13 -4.31
N ARG A 615 -14.58 -2.77 -5.43
CA ARG A 615 -14.00 -2.74 -6.77
C ARG A 615 -13.51 -1.35 -7.21
N ARG A 616 -13.60 -0.37 -6.31
CA ARG A 616 -13.17 1.01 -6.54
C ARG A 616 -11.64 1.09 -6.65
N LEU A 617 -11.20 1.93 -7.58
CA LEU A 617 -9.82 2.37 -7.80
C LEU A 617 -9.69 3.83 -7.41
N SER A 618 -8.70 4.18 -6.60
CA SER A 618 -8.43 5.55 -6.19
C SER A 618 -7.01 5.97 -6.58
N SER A 619 -6.89 7.11 -7.26
CA SER A 619 -5.61 7.77 -7.54
C SER A 619 -5.05 8.52 -6.33
N MET A 620 -5.84 8.60 -5.25
CA MET A 620 -5.50 9.31 -4.02
C MET A 620 -4.75 8.43 -3.02
N GLY A 621 -4.25 9.03 -1.94
CA GLY A 621 -3.59 8.33 -0.83
C GLY A 621 -2.07 8.45 -0.86
N PRO A 622 -1.35 7.68 -0.03
CA PRO A 622 0.11 7.78 0.08
C PRO A 622 0.78 7.47 -1.27
N GLY A 623 1.62 8.39 -1.75
CA GLY A 623 2.27 8.29 -3.05
C GLY A 623 1.40 8.61 -4.27
N GLY A 624 0.10 8.87 -4.06
CA GLY A 624 -0.84 9.30 -5.09
C GLY A 624 -0.95 10.82 -5.21
N VAL A 625 -2.04 11.26 -5.83
CA VAL A 625 -2.34 12.67 -6.11
C VAL A 625 -3.33 13.20 -5.06
N THR A 626 -3.21 14.48 -4.70
CA THR A 626 -4.21 15.13 -3.82
C THR A 626 -5.27 15.83 -4.66
N ARG A 627 -6.46 16.05 -4.08
CA ARG A 627 -7.61 16.65 -4.78
C ARG A 627 -7.28 18.00 -5.44
N ASP A 628 -6.49 18.81 -4.75
CA ASP A 628 -6.17 20.18 -5.18
C ASP A 628 -4.96 20.24 -6.14
N THR A 629 -4.10 19.21 -6.14
CA THR A 629 -2.93 19.14 -7.03
C THR A 629 -3.18 18.35 -8.31
N ALA A 630 -4.35 17.71 -8.42
CA ALA A 630 -4.73 16.94 -9.59
C ALA A 630 -4.99 17.85 -10.80
N THR A 631 -4.26 17.56 -11.89
CA THR A 631 -4.46 18.20 -13.19
C THR A 631 -5.72 17.68 -13.88
N LEU A 632 -6.20 18.41 -14.90
CA LEU A 632 -7.34 17.98 -15.71
C LEU A 632 -7.05 16.67 -16.46
N GLU A 633 -5.82 16.49 -16.93
CA GLU A 633 -5.36 15.28 -17.64
C GLU A 633 -5.59 14.01 -16.81
N ILE A 634 -5.21 14.02 -15.52
CA ILE A 634 -5.37 12.87 -14.61
C ILE A 634 -6.84 12.55 -14.35
N ARG A 635 -7.73 13.54 -14.45
CA ARG A 635 -9.19 13.35 -14.31
C ARG A 635 -9.85 12.89 -15.61
N GLY A 636 -9.16 13.04 -16.74
CA GLY A 636 -9.66 12.69 -18.06
C GLY A 636 -9.81 11.19 -18.26
N ILE A 637 -10.60 10.81 -19.26
CA ILE A 637 -10.78 9.42 -19.67
C ILE A 637 -9.77 9.12 -20.76
N HIS A 638 -8.82 8.23 -20.46
CA HIS A 638 -7.81 7.80 -21.42
C HIS A 638 -8.33 6.64 -22.30
N PRO A 639 -8.00 6.56 -23.61
CA PRO A 639 -8.42 5.46 -24.47
C PRO A 639 -8.08 4.06 -23.93
N THR A 640 -7.00 3.92 -23.16
CA THR A 640 -6.60 2.63 -22.56
C THR A 640 -7.54 2.14 -21.45
N HIS A 641 -8.44 2.99 -20.94
CA HIS A 641 -9.45 2.60 -19.95
C HIS A 641 -10.43 1.56 -20.51
N TYR A 642 -10.54 1.46 -21.83
CA TYR A 642 -11.40 0.51 -22.53
C TYR A 642 -11.28 -0.92 -21.98
N GLY A 643 -12.41 -1.44 -21.50
CA GLY A 643 -12.49 -2.79 -20.92
C GLY A 643 -11.80 -2.99 -19.56
N ARG A 644 -11.26 -1.93 -18.94
CA ARG A 644 -10.45 -1.99 -17.69
C ARG A 644 -10.99 -1.10 -16.58
N ILE A 645 -11.20 0.18 -16.88
CA ILE A 645 -11.75 1.18 -15.96
C ILE A 645 -13.04 1.72 -16.60
N CYS A 646 -14.12 1.75 -15.82
CA CYS A 646 -15.40 2.25 -16.30
C CYS A 646 -15.30 3.75 -16.58
N PRO A 647 -15.69 4.22 -17.78
CA PRO A 647 -15.70 5.66 -18.10
C PRO A 647 -16.88 6.41 -17.46
N ILE A 648 -17.94 5.71 -17.07
CA ILE A 648 -19.19 6.30 -16.57
C ILE A 648 -19.19 6.41 -15.04
N GLU A 649 -18.80 5.35 -14.32
CA GLU A 649 -18.93 5.31 -12.86
C GLU A 649 -17.76 6.03 -12.17
N THR A 650 -18.01 7.29 -11.81
CA THR A 650 -17.15 8.12 -10.94
C THR A 650 -18.05 8.96 -10.01
N PRO A 651 -17.59 9.29 -8.78
CA PRO A 651 -18.28 10.27 -7.95
C PRO A 651 -18.29 11.65 -8.62
N GLU A 652 -19.38 12.39 -8.41
CA GLU A 652 -19.50 13.78 -8.83
C GLU A 652 -18.70 14.73 -7.91
N GLY A 653 -18.38 15.92 -8.42
CA GLY A 653 -17.67 16.97 -7.67
C GLY A 653 -16.15 16.83 -7.68
N LYS A 654 -15.49 17.15 -6.55
CA LYS A 654 -14.01 17.29 -6.49
C LYS A 654 -13.23 15.99 -6.75
N ASN A 655 -13.86 14.84 -6.55
CA ASN A 655 -13.25 13.52 -6.72
C ASN A 655 -13.44 12.94 -8.13
N THR A 656 -14.12 13.65 -9.03
CA THR A 656 -14.37 13.19 -10.41
C THR A 656 -13.06 12.80 -11.10
N GLY A 657 -13.02 11.60 -11.69
CA GLY A 657 -11.86 11.04 -12.39
C GLY A 657 -10.71 10.57 -11.48
N LEU A 658 -10.69 10.97 -10.20
CA LEU A 658 -9.71 10.51 -9.20
C LEU A 658 -10.12 9.19 -8.55
N VAL A 659 -11.43 8.91 -8.55
CA VAL A 659 -12.02 7.70 -8.00
C VAL A 659 -12.86 7.06 -9.10
N ASN A 660 -12.40 5.94 -9.62
CA ASN A 660 -13.04 5.24 -10.71
C ASN A 660 -13.40 3.81 -10.28
N SER A 661 -14.30 3.15 -10.98
CA SER A 661 -14.64 1.75 -10.75
C SER A 661 -14.06 0.85 -11.83
N MET A 662 -13.59 -0.34 -11.45
CA MET A 662 -13.17 -1.35 -12.43
C MET A 662 -14.38 -1.83 -13.26
N THR A 663 -14.15 -2.17 -14.52
CA THR A 663 -15.18 -2.78 -15.36
C THR A 663 -15.54 -4.19 -14.88
N THR A 664 -16.64 -4.74 -15.40
CA THR A 664 -17.21 -6.02 -14.97
C THR A 664 -16.25 -7.21 -15.16
N TYR A 665 -15.49 -7.23 -16.26
CA TYR A 665 -14.60 -8.33 -16.63
C TYR A 665 -13.11 -8.07 -16.37
N ALA A 666 -12.76 -6.84 -15.97
CA ALA A 666 -11.36 -6.49 -15.69
C ALA A 666 -10.78 -7.34 -14.55
N ARG A 667 -9.52 -7.72 -14.71
CA ARG A 667 -8.71 -8.34 -13.67
C ARG A 667 -7.40 -7.58 -13.46
N VAL A 668 -6.84 -7.74 -12.27
CA VAL A 668 -5.50 -7.25 -11.94
C VAL A 668 -4.55 -8.44 -11.96
N ASN A 669 -3.49 -8.36 -12.75
CA ASN A 669 -2.46 -9.39 -12.77
C ASN A 669 -1.56 -9.32 -11.52
N PRO A 670 -0.73 -10.33 -11.23
CA PRO A 670 0.18 -10.30 -10.06
C PRO A 670 1.15 -9.11 -10.05
N ASN A 671 1.47 -8.56 -11.23
CA ASN A 671 2.30 -7.37 -11.36
C ASN A 671 1.52 -6.06 -11.12
N GLY A 672 0.23 -6.11 -10.81
CA GLY A 672 -0.62 -4.95 -10.55
C GLY A 672 -1.11 -4.23 -11.81
N ILE A 673 -0.98 -4.81 -13.01
CA ILE A 673 -1.45 -4.21 -14.27
C ILE A 673 -2.89 -4.70 -14.54
N LEU A 674 -3.73 -3.80 -15.04
CA LEU A 674 -5.11 -4.11 -15.44
C LEU A 674 -5.15 -4.80 -16.81
N GLU A 675 -5.87 -5.90 -16.87
CA GLU A 675 -6.07 -6.71 -18.08
C GLU A 675 -7.56 -6.88 -18.37
N SER A 676 -7.89 -6.97 -19.66
CA SER A 676 -9.24 -7.24 -20.14
C SER A 676 -9.27 -8.53 -20.98
N PRO A 677 -10.34 -9.34 -20.92
CA PRO A 677 -10.43 -10.59 -21.67
C PRO A 677 -10.89 -10.40 -23.12
N PHE A 678 -10.34 -11.22 -24.02
CA PHE A 678 -10.66 -11.24 -25.45
C PHE A 678 -10.65 -12.67 -26.02
N TYR A 679 -11.41 -12.89 -27.10
CA TYR A 679 -11.31 -14.10 -27.91
C TYR A 679 -10.37 -13.90 -29.08
N LYS A 680 -9.59 -14.93 -29.41
CA LYS A 680 -8.73 -14.92 -30.59
C LYS A 680 -9.56 -15.19 -31.85
N VAL A 681 -9.22 -14.50 -32.94
CA VAL A 681 -9.84 -14.66 -34.25
C VAL A 681 -8.80 -15.26 -35.20
N TYR A 682 -9.17 -16.34 -35.88
CA TYR A 682 -8.33 -17.01 -36.88
C TYR A 682 -9.04 -16.99 -38.23
N LYS A 683 -8.44 -16.34 -39.23
CA LYS A 683 -8.98 -16.21 -40.61
C LYS A 683 -10.47 -15.79 -40.63
N GLY A 684 -10.86 -14.89 -39.73
CA GLY A 684 -12.24 -14.40 -39.60
C GLY A 684 -13.21 -15.27 -38.78
N GLN A 685 -12.75 -16.40 -38.21
CA GLN A 685 -13.53 -17.22 -37.27
C GLN A 685 -13.10 -16.97 -35.82
N VAL A 686 -14.07 -16.71 -34.95
CA VAL A 686 -13.85 -16.50 -33.51
C VAL A 686 -13.64 -17.83 -32.81
N GLN A 687 -12.47 -18.01 -32.20
CA GLN A 687 -12.05 -19.23 -31.52
C GLN A 687 -12.52 -19.21 -30.07
N LYS A 688 -13.79 -19.55 -29.81
CA LYS A 688 -14.32 -19.63 -28.44
C LYS A 688 -13.76 -20.84 -27.66
N ASN A 689 -13.40 -21.92 -28.37
CA ASN A 689 -12.93 -23.17 -27.77
C ASN A 689 -11.47 -23.09 -27.27
N THR A 690 -10.64 -22.22 -27.81
CA THR A 690 -9.24 -22.05 -27.37
C THR A 690 -9.10 -21.36 -26.01
N GLY A 691 -10.21 -20.85 -25.46
CA GLY A 691 -10.23 -20.09 -24.22
C GLY A 691 -10.04 -18.59 -24.41
N ILE A 692 -10.01 -17.89 -23.27
CA ILE A 692 -9.99 -16.43 -23.18
C ILE A 692 -8.56 -15.95 -22.96
N TYR A 693 -8.14 -14.96 -23.73
CA TYR A 693 -6.84 -14.30 -23.58
C TYR A 693 -7.01 -12.97 -22.88
N PHE A 694 -6.25 -12.75 -21.82
CA PHE A 694 -6.26 -11.49 -21.10
C PHE A 694 -5.10 -10.63 -21.58
N LEU A 695 -5.41 -9.42 -22.02
CA LEU A 695 -4.44 -8.51 -22.62
C LEU A 695 -4.28 -7.25 -21.77
N SER A 696 -3.03 -6.84 -21.55
CA SER A 696 -2.71 -5.54 -20.96
C SER A 696 -2.88 -4.41 -21.98
N ALA A 697 -2.93 -3.17 -21.52
CA ALA A 697 -3.06 -2.01 -22.42
C ALA A 697 -1.92 -1.92 -23.45
N GLU A 698 -0.68 -2.30 -23.07
CA GLU A 698 0.47 -2.32 -24.00
C GLU A 698 0.34 -3.42 -25.07
N GLN A 699 -0.23 -4.57 -24.71
CA GLN A 699 -0.46 -5.66 -25.65
C GLN A 699 -1.61 -5.34 -26.61
N GLU A 700 -2.66 -4.69 -26.11
CA GLU A 700 -3.81 -4.24 -26.91
C GLU A 700 -3.41 -3.24 -28.00
N GLU A 701 -2.48 -2.33 -27.71
CA GLU A 701 -2.02 -1.29 -28.65
C GLU A 701 -1.43 -1.89 -29.95
N LYS A 702 -0.85 -3.10 -29.88
CA LYS A 702 -0.19 -3.78 -31.01
C LYS A 702 -1.12 -4.66 -31.83
N ILE A 703 -2.37 -4.85 -31.40
CA ILE A 703 -3.31 -5.78 -32.02
C ILE A 703 -4.48 -5.07 -32.68
N LYS A 704 -5.10 -5.76 -33.63
CA LYS A 704 -6.33 -5.32 -34.32
C LYS A 704 -7.55 -5.89 -33.59
N LEU A 705 -8.19 -5.05 -32.75
CA LEU A 705 -9.28 -5.45 -31.86
C LEU A 705 -10.67 -5.06 -32.39
N ALA A 706 -11.54 -6.05 -32.59
CA ALA A 706 -12.94 -5.86 -32.93
C ALA A 706 -13.84 -5.71 -31.69
N ALA A 707 -14.94 -4.96 -31.87
CA ALA A 707 -15.97 -4.78 -30.84
C ALA A 707 -16.79 -6.08 -30.62
N ALA A 708 -17.41 -6.20 -29.43
CA ALA A 708 -18.08 -7.43 -28.99
C ALA A 708 -19.53 -7.60 -29.51
N ASP A 709 -20.12 -6.54 -30.04
CA ASP A 709 -21.50 -6.42 -30.51
C ASP A 709 -21.71 -6.89 -31.96
N LEU A 710 -20.65 -7.33 -32.63
CA LEU A 710 -20.71 -7.80 -34.01
C LEU A 710 -21.51 -9.09 -34.16
N SER A 711 -22.36 -9.15 -35.19
CA SER A 711 -23.12 -10.35 -35.53
C SER A 711 -22.19 -11.47 -36.02
N MET A 712 -22.34 -12.67 -35.45
CA MET A 712 -21.55 -13.85 -35.81
C MET A 712 -22.45 -14.89 -36.48
N SER A 713 -21.90 -15.66 -37.41
CA SER A 713 -22.58 -16.85 -37.93
C SER A 713 -22.68 -17.96 -36.87
N SER A 714 -23.50 -18.97 -37.10
CA SER A 714 -23.64 -20.15 -36.22
C SER A 714 -22.29 -20.86 -35.95
N ILE A 715 -21.39 -20.84 -36.94
CA ILE A 715 -20.05 -21.45 -36.87
C ILE A 715 -19.01 -20.47 -36.28
N GLY A 716 -19.42 -19.25 -35.93
CA GLY A 716 -18.56 -18.23 -35.32
C GLY A 716 -17.74 -17.39 -36.30
N PHE A 717 -18.14 -17.32 -37.57
CA PHE A 717 -17.51 -16.41 -38.54
C PHE A 717 -18.04 -14.98 -38.39
N LEU A 718 -17.13 -14.04 -38.50
CA LEU A 718 -17.41 -12.60 -38.58
C LEU A 718 -18.07 -12.22 -39.92
N PRO A 719 -18.82 -11.11 -39.96
CA PRO A 719 -19.55 -10.69 -41.14
C PRO A 719 -18.59 -10.38 -42.28
N LYS A 720 -19.05 -10.56 -43.53
CA LYS A 720 -18.24 -10.32 -44.73
C LYS A 720 -17.98 -8.83 -44.99
N SER A 721 -18.78 -7.94 -44.41
CA SER A 721 -18.62 -6.49 -44.49
C SER A 721 -17.33 -6.02 -43.82
N LEU A 722 -16.90 -4.80 -44.13
CA LEU A 722 -15.80 -4.16 -43.42
C LEU A 722 -16.19 -3.93 -41.96
N ILE A 723 -15.34 -4.38 -41.04
CA ILE A 723 -15.59 -4.38 -39.60
C ILE A 723 -14.85 -3.21 -38.96
N PRO A 724 -15.52 -2.40 -38.11
CA PRO A 724 -14.84 -1.39 -37.32
C PRO A 724 -13.93 -2.06 -36.29
N VAL A 725 -12.66 -1.72 -36.34
CA VAL A 725 -11.61 -2.29 -35.51
C VAL A 725 -10.79 -1.16 -34.94
N ARG A 726 -10.47 -1.32 -33.65
CA ARG A 726 -9.57 -0.42 -32.95
C ARG A 726 -8.12 -0.86 -33.17
N ILE A 727 -7.28 0.08 -33.57
CA ILE A 727 -5.83 -0.07 -33.70
C ILE A 727 -5.19 1.05 -32.89
N ALA A 728 -4.57 0.72 -31.77
CA ALA A 728 -4.09 1.69 -30.78
C ALA A 728 -5.20 2.67 -30.33
N GLU A 729 -5.14 3.92 -30.80
CA GLU A 729 -6.11 4.98 -30.48
C GLU A 729 -7.15 5.21 -31.59
N ASP A 730 -6.87 4.74 -32.81
CA ASP A 730 -7.70 5.00 -33.99
C ASP A 730 -8.70 3.88 -34.28
N PHE A 731 -9.84 4.25 -34.85
CA PHE A 731 -10.85 3.32 -35.35
C PHE A 731 -10.78 3.24 -36.87
N THR A 732 -10.49 2.05 -37.39
CA THR A 732 -10.37 1.79 -38.83
C THR A 732 -11.28 0.64 -39.24
N LYS A 733 -11.74 0.65 -40.50
CA LYS A 733 -12.58 -0.43 -41.04
C LYS A 733 -11.71 -1.41 -41.81
N ILE A 734 -11.69 -2.68 -41.40
CA ILE A 734 -10.85 -3.72 -42.03
C ILE A 734 -11.67 -4.97 -42.41
N SER A 735 -11.11 -5.80 -43.28
CA SER A 735 -11.71 -7.10 -43.62
C SER A 735 -11.59 -8.09 -42.45
N ARG A 736 -12.59 -8.97 -42.31
CA ARG A 736 -12.64 -10.01 -41.26
C ARG A 736 -11.40 -10.89 -41.16
N SER A 737 -10.70 -11.12 -42.28
CA SER A 737 -9.48 -11.95 -42.31
C SER A 737 -8.30 -11.32 -41.56
N GLN A 738 -8.32 -9.99 -41.39
CA GLN A 738 -7.26 -9.23 -40.71
C GLN A 738 -7.54 -8.99 -39.22
N VAL A 739 -8.76 -9.31 -38.74
CA VAL A 739 -9.13 -9.19 -37.33
C VAL A 739 -8.38 -10.25 -36.53
N GLN A 740 -7.71 -9.82 -35.45
CA GLN A 740 -6.91 -10.73 -34.61
C GLN A 740 -7.64 -11.12 -33.32
N TYR A 741 -8.37 -10.17 -32.72
CA TYR A 741 -9.09 -10.39 -31.47
C TYR A 741 -10.46 -9.73 -31.50
N ILE A 742 -11.38 -10.24 -30.69
CA ILE A 742 -12.71 -9.69 -30.48
C ILE A 742 -13.03 -9.65 -28.98
N GLY A 743 -13.78 -8.63 -28.56
CA GLY A 743 -14.32 -8.55 -27.20
C GLY A 743 -15.19 -9.74 -26.80
N VAL A 744 -15.26 -10.03 -25.50
CA VAL A 744 -16.07 -11.15 -24.96
C VAL A 744 -17.54 -10.78 -24.86
N SER A 745 -17.84 -9.56 -24.42
CA SER A 745 -19.20 -9.07 -24.20
C SER A 745 -19.22 -7.54 -24.29
N PRO A 746 -20.30 -6.90 -24.79
CA PRO A 746 -20.43 -5.45 -24.76
C PRO A 746 -20.33 -4.85 -23.34
N VAL A 747 -20.84 -5.59 -22.33
CA VAL A 747 -20.80 -5.18 -20.91
C VAL A 747 -19.37 -5.11 -20.35
N GLN A 748 -18.37 -5.67 -21.04
CA GLN A 748 -16.97 -5.62 -20.60
C GLN A 748 -16.41 -4.19 -20.45
N MET A 749 -17.03 -3.21 -21.11
CA MET A 749 -16.57 -1.82 -21.15
C MET A 749 -17.04 -1.00 -19.94
N ILE A 750 -18.06 -1.47 -19.23
CA ILE A 750 -18.72 -0.74 -18.14
C ILE A 750 -18.55 -1.47 -16.81
N SER A 751 -18.82 -0.77 -15.72
CA SER A 751 -18.81 -1.32 -14.36
C SER A 751 -20.08 -2.08 -14.05
N ILE A 752 -20.08 -2.78 -12.91
CA ILE A 752 -21.26 -3.53 -12.44
C ILE A 752 -22.47 -2.62 -12.22
N ALA A 753 -22.31 -1.42 -11.68
CA ALA A 753 -23.43 -0.50 -11.45
C ALA A 753 -24.03 0.01 -12.76
N ALA A 754 -23.18 0.48 -13.67
CA ALA A 754 -23.63 0.92 -14.99
C ALA A 754 -24.27 -0.23 -15.79
N SER A 755 -23.78 -1.46 -15.63
CA SER A 755 -24.34 -2.64 -16.31
C SER A 755 -25.72 -3.08 -15.83
N LEU A 756 -26.22 -2.52 -14.72
CA LEU A 756 -27.59 -2.78 -14.22
C LEU A 756 -28.61 -1.76 -14.74
N ILE A 757 -28.18 -0.75 -15.50
CA ILE A 757 -29.08 0.22 -16.14
C ILE A 757 -29.57 -0.41 -17.46
N PRO A 758 -30.86 -0.71 -17.60
CA PRO A 758 -31.41 -1.16 -18.88
C PRO A 758 -31.40 -0.01 -19.89
N PHE A 759 -31.24 -0.32 -21.19
CA PHE A 759 -31.24 0.68 -22.26
C PHE A 759 -30.16 1.76 -22.13
N LEU A 760 -29.02 1.41 -21.51
CA LEU A 760 -27.90 2.33 -21.30
C LEU A 760 -27.40 3.00 -22.59
N GLU A 761 -27.52 2.31 -23.72
CA GLU A 761 -27.19 2.80 -25.06
C GLU A 761 -28.05 3.99 -25.53
N HIS A 762 -29.21 4.20 -24.91
CA HIS A 762 -30.12 5.30 -25.20
C HIS A 762 -29.99 6.48 -24.22
N ASP A 763 -29.19 6.32 -23.16
CA ASP A 763 -28.98 7.33 -22.14
C ASP A 763 -27.73 8.18 -22.43
N ASP A 764 -27.82 9.49 -22.13
CA ASP A 764 -26.63 10.34 -22.09
C ASP A 764 -25.66 9.88 -20.98
N ALA A 765 -24.36 9.98 -21.25
CA ALA A 765 -23.32 9.51 -20.34
C ALA A 765 -23.39 10.17 -18.94
N ASN A 766 -23.78 11.45 -18.85
CA ASN A 766 -23.90 12.12 -17.56
C ASN A 766 -25.10 11.61 -16.77
N ARG A 767 -26.20 11.27 -17.46
CA ARG A 767 -27.39 10.67 -16.81
C ARG A 767 -27.12 9.25 -16.36
N ALA A 768 -26.41 8.47 -17.16
CA ALA A 768 -25.93 7.15 -16.78
C ALA A 768 -25.00 7.20 -15.55
N LEU A 769 -24.12 8.20 -15.49
CA LEU A 769 -23.25 8.45 -14.32
C LEU A 769 -24.09 8.72 -13.07
N MET A 770 -25.03 9.65 -13.15
CA MET A 770 -25.95 9.97 -12.04
C MET A 770 -26.76 8.74 -11.62
N GLY A 771 -27.32 7.99 -12.58
CA GLY A 771 -28.07 6.76 -12.34
C GLY A 771 -27.26 5.71 -11.60
N SER A 772 -26.03 5.43 -12.05
CA SER A 772 -25.13 4.48 -11.39
C SER A 772 -24.75 4.90 -9.96
N ASN A 773 -24.66 6.21 -9.70
CA ASN A 773 -24.38 6.76 -8.37
C ASN A 773 -25.61 6.67 -7.45
N MET A 774 -26.80 7.03 -7.96
CA MET A 774 -28.06 6.99 -7.21
C MET A 774 -28.47 5.56 -6.85
N GLN A 775 -28.21 4.57 -7.71
CA GLN A 775 -28.44 3.15 -7.41
C GLN A 775 -27.72 2.69 -6.13
N ARG A 776 -26.53 3.22 -5.83
CA ARG A 776 -25.78 2.87 -4.61
C ARG A 776 -26.38 3.49 -3.33
N GLN A 777 -27.27 4.45 -3.48
CA GLN A 777 -27.95 5.15 -2.39
C GLN A 777 -29.37 4.62 -2.14
N ALA A 778 -29.87 3.74 -3.02
CA ALA A 778 -31.20 3.15 -2.90
C ALA A 778 -31.30 2.25 -1.65
N VAL A 779 -32.20 2.59 -0.74
CA VAL A 779 -32.45 1.83 0.49
C VAL A 779 -33.35 0.62 0.18
N PRO A 780 -33.04 -0.59 0.70
CA PRO A 780 -33.89 -1.75 0.51
C PRO A 780 -35.29 -1.57 1.09
N LEU A 781 -36.32 -1.99 0.35
CA LEU A 781 -37.71 -2.02 0.81
C LEU A 781 -37.94 -3.16 1.81
N ILE A 782 -38.97 -3.03 2.65
CA ILE A 782 -39.41 -4.09 3.59
C ILE A 782 -39.77 -5.37 2.84
N ARG A 783 -40.44 -5.23 1.68
CA ARG A 783 -40.74 -6.30 0.74
C ARG A 783 -39.94 -6.05 -0.54
N PRO A 784 -38.83 -6.78 -0.76
CA PRO A 784 -38.04 -6.62 -1.97
C PRO A 784 -38.86 -7.04 -3.20
N GLU A 785 -38.92 -6.17 -4.19
CA GLU A 785 -39.53 -6.46 -5.50
C GLU A 785 -38.43 -6.65 -6.54
N ARG A 786 -38.64 -7.57 -7.48
CA ARG A 786 -37.72 -7.75 -8.60
C ARG A 786 -37.94 -6.63 -9.63
N PRO A 787 -36.89 -6.13 -10.29
CA PRO A 787 -37.09 -5.22 -11.41
C PRO A 787 -37.89 -5.93 -12.51
N ILE A 788 -38.94 -5.28 -13.02
CA ILE A 788 -39.74 -5.78 -14.14
C ILE A 788 -38.89 -5.79 -15.41
N VAL A 789 -38.09 -4.74 -15.60
CA VAL A 789 -37.10 -4.60 -16.67
C VAL A 789 -35.71 -4.67 -16.05
N GLY A 790 -34.95 -5.70 -16.37
CA GLY A 790 -33.60 -5.93 -15.86
C GLY A 790 -32.63 -6.36 -16.96
N THR A 791 -31.37 -6.48 -16.58
CA THR A 791 -30.23 -6.76 -17.47
C THR A 791 -29.75 -8.22 -17.38
N GLY A 792 -30.18 -8.95 -16.35
CA GLY A 792 -29.78 -10.33 -16.06
C GLY A 792 -28.55 -10.45 -15.15
N LEU A 793 -27.91 -9.33 -14.79
CA LEU A 793 -26.74 -9.28 -13.90
C LEU A 793 -27.11 -9.11 -12.42
N GLU A 794 -28.38 -8.88 -12.11
CA GLU A 794 -28.89 -8.64 -10.75
C GLU A 794 -28.62 -9.85 -9.85
N ALA A 795 -28.95 -11.06 -10.34
CA ALA A 795 -28.73 -12.30 -9.60
C ALA A 795 -27.25 -12.51 -9.29
N ARG A 796 -26.37 -12.13 -10.23
CA ARG A 796 -24.92 -12.26 -10.05
C ARG A 796 -24.37 -11.25 -9.06
N ALA A 797 -24.83 -10.01 -9.10
CA ALA A 797 -24.47 -8.99 -8.11
C ALA A 797 -24.88 -9.42 -6.68
N VAL A 798 -26.10 -9.94 -6.51
CA VAL A 798 -26.55 -10.41 -5.18
C VAL A 798 -25.74 -11.62 -4.72
N SER A 799 -25.51 -12.59 -5.61
CA SER A 799 -24.73 -13.81 -5.31
C SER A 799 -23.30 -13.47 -4.87
N ASP A 800 -22.58 -12.66 -5.65
CA ASP A 800 -21.18 -12.33 -5.37
C ASP A 800 -21.03 -11.41 -4.14
N SER A 801 -22.03 -10.57 -3.82
CA SER A 801 -21.99 -9.72 -2.62
C SER A 801 -21.97 -10.50 -1.29
N GLY A 802 -22.47 -11.74 -1.30
CA GLY A 802 -22.61 -12.58 -0.11
C GLY A 802 -23.71 -12.11 0.85
N HIS A 803 -24.68 -11.32 0.38
CA HIS A 803 -25.91 -11.02 1.12
C HIS A 803 -26.89 -12.19 1.08
N ALA A 804 -27.02 -12.85 -0.07
CA ALA A 804 -27.82 -14.07 -0.19
C ALA A 804 -27.07 -15.27 0.40
N ILE A 805 -27.81 -16.14 1.07
CA ILE A 805 -27.28 -17.42 1.55
C ILE A 805 -27.20 -18.36 0.35
N ILE A 806 -25.99 -18.82 0.03
CA ILE A 806 -25.73 -19.74 -1.08
C ILE A 806 -25.43 -21.12 -0.52
N SER A 807 -26.09 -22.15 -1.04
CA SER A 807 -25.74 -23.54 -0.70
C SER A 807 -24.38 -23.90 -1.29
N LYS A 808 -23.52 -24.51 -0.48
CA LYS A 808 -22.23 -25.04 -0.96
C LYS A 808 -22.34 -26.40 -1.61
N TYR A 809 -23.38 -27.15 -1.25
CA TYR A 809 -23.56 -28.54 -1.65
C TYR A 809 -24.92 -28.71 -2.31
N SER A 810 -24.98 -29.64 -3.25
CA SER A 810 -26.23 -30.06 -3.86
C SER A 810 -26.96 -31.01 -2.90
N GLY A 811 -28.24 -30.77 -2.65
CA GLY A 811 -28.97 -31.51 -1.63
C GLY A 811 -30.45 -31.16 -1.60
N LEU A 812 -31.20 -31.89 -0.77
CA LEU A 812 -32.60 -31.61 -0.47
C LEU A 812 -32.70 -30.74 0.76
N VAL A 813 -33.61 -29.78 0.74
CA VAL A 813 -33.93 -28.98 1.91
C VAL A 813 -34.82 -29.83 2.82
N THR A 814 -34.30 -30.24 3.98
CA THR A 814 -35.05 -31.07 4.94
C THR A 814 -35.85 -30.22 5.92
N TYR A 815 -35.36 -29.02 6.22
CA TYR A 815 -36.00 -28.13 7.18
C TYR A 815 -35.77 -26.67 6.81
N VAL A 816 -36.83 -25.89 6.86
CA VAL A 816 -36.82 -24.43 6.65
C VAL A 816 -37.48 -23.75 7.84
N SER A 817 -36.79 -22.77 8.40
CA SER A 817 -37.39 -21.79 9.29
C SER A 817 -36.81 -20.41 9.04
N ALA A 818 -37.43 -19.39 9.63
CA ALA A 818 -36.93 -18.01 9.58
C ALA A 818 -35.50 -17.86 10.17
N LYS A 819 -35.03 -18.82 10.99
CA LYS A 819 -33.71 -18.76 11.65
C LYS A 819 -32.65 -19.64 10.99
N LYS A 820 -33.04 -20.79 10.42
CA LYS A 820 -32.08 -21.74 9.83
C LYS A 820 -32.71 -22.52 8.68
N ILE A 821 -31.86 -22.88 7.72
CA ILE A 821 -32.17 -23.79 6.63
C ILE A 821 -31.23 -24.99 6.76
N VAL A 822 -31.78 -26.20 6.76
CA VAL A 822 -31.00 -27.45 6.81
C VAL A 822 -31.11 -28.12 5.46
N ILE A 823 -29.96 -28.46 4.89
CA ILE A 823 -29.85 -29.13 3.60
C ILE A 823 -29.18 -30.47 3.84
N HIS A 824 -29.86 -31.54 3.41
CA HIS A 824 -29.29 -32.88 3.35
C HIS A 824 -28.54 -33.03 2.02
N SER A 825 -27.21 -33.08 2.09
CA SER A 825 -26.36 -33.29 0.92
C SER A 825 -26.58 -34.69 0.36
N PHE A 826 -26.68 -34.83 -0.96
CA PHE A 826 -26.67 -36.15 -1.62
C PHE A 826 -25.29 -36.80 -1.61
N PHE A 827 -24.24 -35.99 -1.46
CA PHE A 827 -22.88 -36.45 -1.31
C PHE A 827 -22.56 -36.50 0.18
N ASN A 828 -22.67 -37.68 0.77
CA ASN A 828 -21.98 -38.02 2.02
C ASN A 828 -20.54 -38.36 1.65
N ASN A 829 -19.61 -37.45 1.93
CA ASN A 829 -18.20 -37.76 2.13
C ASN A 829 -17.72 -37.00 3.36
#